data_AF-A0A162IVU9-F1
#
_entry.id   AF-A0A162IVU9-F1
#
_cell.length_a   1.000
_cell.length_b   1.000
_cell.length_c   1.000
_cell.angle_alpha   90.00
_cell.angle_beta   90.00
_cell.angle_gamma   90.00
#
_symmetry.space_group_name_H-M   'P 1'
#
loop_
_entity.id
_entity.type
_entity.pdbx_description
1 polymer ?
#
loop_
_entity_poly.entity_id
_entity_poly.type
_entity_poly.pdbx_seq_one_letter_code
_entity_poly.pdbx_strand_id
1 'polypeptide(L)'
;MRLPAYLGLLPLALGAAILPAGDGQLTTTPKPVVVPGRYIVVLKEGVDEIARKNILKQLHEDKDRLDYDNVLKGFATTLTQAEVDMLQKHPDVDFVEEDHQVSGSGLIEQANAPWNLARVSHKKRGATTFVYDETAGEGVCAYVIDSGIDDKHADFEGRAKQIKSFVPGQKTDVHGHGTHVAGILGSKTYGVAKKVTLYGVKVLDAENLGYKSWFIKGIEFVTTDHKKRQCPKGVVANLSTGDEKSEALNRAAAALVKSGVFFGVAAGNFDQDASIYSPGSEPSVCVTGAIDSNDKPWYTGPGQGTSWGSRIDVFAPGVMVEFLKPGGGTMFMTGTSQASPHVVGIAAYLASLEGLRGTKALCDRIKKLSTKNAIINQHAKTANRIAFNGATLPRKAKELKGWADADVSAHNPNAGEHWEWSEEMQQQKCKSVDQMYFYFELSANRGSMMTIKFDLPETGSAEHVITHAPTAGFHEWQRVDMKRMFNSDQVELSKLTQFRLISDVGNYIPWESDYWKVESMKFRARCVGSGLWVENDKWASFGQTFNPWKLNGIVDFKDALAPRDWIPTPPCTHLKMLQVTMTLSDKWWAGTDNDLYFAVGKGRFQLAHHPSREETYTVDADLQKSFGARAVPIKDVTRIAIESQGGHDKFLPQHIDIRGVCDGPKGYRLEIEREADEAWIPDGGSWSLNATPDLWRRIL
;
A
#
# COMPACT_ATOMS: atom_id res chain seq x y z
N MET A 1 -4.12 88.63 -18.69
CA MET A 1 -3.92 88.18 -20.09
C MET A 1 -2.79 87.15 -20.09
N ARG A 2 -3.12 85.89 -20.45
CA ARG A 2 -2.24 84.77 -20.88
C ARG A 2 -1.20 84.12 -19.91
N LEU A 3 -1.51 82.86 -19.59
CA LEU A 3 -0.61 81.67 -19.48
C LEU A 3 0.34 81.51 -18.25
N PRO A 4 0.89 80.29 -17.97
CA PRO A 4 0.63 79.47 -16.78
C PRO A 4 1.90 79.12 -15.97
N ALA A 5 1.81 78.39 -14.85
CA ALA A 5 2.97 77.69 -14.29
C ALA A 5 2.58 76.52 -13.36
N TYR A 6 3.13 75.36 -13.70
CA TYR A 6 3.13 74.12 -12.91
C TYR A 6 3.84 74.32 -11.56
N LEU A 7 3.21 73.90 -10.45
CA LEU A 7 3.90 73.66 -9.19
C LEU A 7 4.38 72.20 -9.16
N GLY A 8 5.69 72.02 -9.19
CA GLY A 8 6.33 70.74 -8.89
C GLY A 8 6.40 70.49 -7.39
N LEU A 9 6.10 69.27 -6.97
CA LEU A 9 6.40 68.75 -5.65
C LEU A 9 7.14 67.41 -5.81
N LEU A 10 8.42 67.43 -5.45
CA LEU A 10 9.25 66.25 -5.19
C LEU A 10 8.71 65.50 -3.95
N PRO A 11 8.62 64.16 -3.95
CA PRO A 11 8.46 63.40 -2.73
C PRO A 11 9.82 63.14 -2.07
N LEU A 12 9.95 63.57 -0.81
CA LEU A 12 11.02 63.18 0.11
C LEU A 12 10.94 61.68 0.41
N ALA A 13 12.09 61.03 0.40
CA ALA A 13 12.30 59.64 0.80
C ALA A 13 12.05 59.43 2.31
N LEU A 14 11.20 58.46 2.65
CA LEU A 14 11.27 57.74 3.94
C LEU A 14 11.90 56.37 3.67
N GLY A 15 13.07 56.13 4.23
CA GLY A 15 13.71 54.82 4.24
C GLY A 15 12.94 53.87 5.15
N ALA A 16 12.38 52.81 4.57
CA ALA A 16 11.93 51.64 5.32
C ALA A 16 13.13 50.72 5.57
N ALA A 17 13.37 50.39 6.83
CA ALA A 17 14.35 49.39 7.22
C ALA A 17 13.94 48.03 6.65
N ILE A 18 14.80 47.45 5.81
CA ILE A 18 14.70 46.08 5.32
C ILE A 18 15.14 45.17 6.47
N LEU A 19 14.21 44.42 7.06
CA LEU A 19 14.55 43.23 7.85
C LEU A 19 14.91 42.11 6.85
N PRO A 20 16.00 41.35 7.08
CA PRO A 20 16.32 40.22 6.24
C PRO A 20 15.24 39.14 6.39
N ALA A 21 14.70 38.69 5.26
CA ALA A 21 13.87 37.50 5.21
C ALA A 21 14.71 36.32 5.72
N GLY A 22 14.34 35.78 6.88
CA GLY A 22 14.91 34.53 7.38
C GLY A 22 14.58 33.41 6.39
N ASP A 23 15.59 32.60 6.08
CA ASP A 23 15.55 31.46 5.17
C ASP A 23 14.37 30.53 5.49
N GLY A 24 13.27 30.72 4.77
CA GLY A 24 12.23 29.74 4.62
C GLY A 24 12.79 28.59 3.79
N GLN A 25 13.04 27.46 4.45
CA GLN A 25 13.40 26.20 3.81
C GLN A 25 12.39 25.91 2.70
N LEU A 26 12.87 25.99 1.45
CA LEU A 26 12.18 25.62 0.23
C LEU A 26 11.60 24.22 0.41
N THR A 27 10.27 24.11 0.41
CA THR A 27 9.57 22.87 0.11
C THR A 27 10.02 22.43 -1.28
N THR A 28 10.86 21.41 -1.35
CA THR A 28 11.24 20.78 -2.61
C THR A 28 10.01 20.09 -3.18
N THR A 29 9.29 20.78 -4.06
CA THR A 29 8.41 20.12 -5.01
C THR A 29 9.23 19.10 -5.80
N PRO A 30 8.72 17.89 -6.07
CA PRO A 30 9.39 16.97 -6.96
C PRO A 30 9.61 17.69 -8.29
N LYS A 31 10.85 17.84 -8.73
CA LYS A 31 11.13 18.37 -10.07
C LYS A 31 10.47 17.41 -11.07
N PRO A 32 9.58 17.90 -11.96
CA PRO A 32 8.94 17.04 -12.94
C PRO A 32 10.02 16.42 -13.85
N VAL A 33 9.84 15.14 -14.21
CA VAL A 33 10.74 14.43 -15.11
C VAL A 33 10.58 15.04 -16.51
N VAL A 34 11.58 15.82 -16.92
CA VAL A 34 11.66 16.42 -18.26
C VAL A 34 11.77 15.30 -19.30
N VAL A 35 11.01 15.37 -20.39
CA VAL A 35 11.24 14.52 -21.57
C VAL A 35 12.20 15.27 -22.50
N PRO A 36 13.47 14.87 -22.62
CA PRO A 36 14.44 15.62 -23.42
C PRO A 36 13.99 15.72 -24.88
N GLY A 37 13.89 16.94 -25.41
CA GLY A 37 13.62 17.21 -26.83
C GLY A 37 12.14 17.34 -27.22
N ARG A 38 11.19 17.29 -26.29
CA ARG A 38 9.75 17.47 -26.56
C ARG A 38 9.24 18.78 -25.94
N TYR A 39 8.46 19.55 -26.70
CA TYR A 39 8.04 20.90 -26.33
C TYR A 39 6.58 21.17 -26.69
N ILE A 40 5.97 22.07 -25.93
CA ILE A 40 4.67 22.70 -26.21
C ILE A 40 4.94 24.13 -26.69
N VAL A 41 4.48 24.47 -27.89
CA VAL A 41 4.59 25.80 -28.49
C VAL A 41 3.23 26.47 -28.45
N VAL A 42 3.13 27.55 -27.68
CA VAL A 42 1.91 28.35 -27.57
C VAL A 42 2.03 29.58 -28.46
N LEU A 43 1.05 29.79 -29.33
CA LEU A 43 0.94 30.91 -30.26
C LEU A 43 0.10 32.02 -29.66
N LYS A 44 0.35 33.26 -30.08
CA LYS A 44 -0.41 34.43 -29.61
C LYS A 44 -1.87 34.36 -30.05
N GLU A 45 -2.75 34.99 -29.27
CA GLU A 45 -4.15 35.13 -29.65
C GLU A 45 -4.28 35.88 -30.99
N GLY A 46 -5.05 35.31 -31.93
CA GLY A 46 -5.29 35.88 -33.25
C GLY A 46 -4.43 35.32 -34.39
N VAL A 47 -3.47 34.44 -34.10
CA VAL A 47 -2.70 33.73 -35.14
C VAL A 47 -3.61 32.77 -35.92
N ASP A 48 -3.63 32.91 -37.25
CA ASP A 48 -4.45 32.09 -38.14
C ASP A 48 -3.77 30.78 -38.57
N GLU A 49 -4.53 29.91 -39.23
CA GLU A 49 -4.06 28.59 -39.66
C GLU A 49 -2.92 28.68 -40.72
N ILE A 50 -2.87 29.77 -41.50
CA ILE A 50 -1.86 29.98 -42.53
C ILE A 50 -0.52 30.33 -41.87
N ALA A 51 -0.52 31.24 -40.90
CA ALA A 51 0.64 31.59 -40.09
C ALA A 51 1.18 30.37 -39.35
N ARG A 52 0.31 29.56 -38.71
CA ARG A 52 0.71 28.29 -38.08
C ARG A 52 1.38 27.33 -39.07
N LYS A 53 0.79 27.14 -40.26
CA LYS A 53 1.38 26.27 -41.31
C LYS A 53 2.74 26.76 -41.79
N ASN A 54 2.96 28.07 -41.84
CA ASN A 54 4.25 28.64 -42.22
C ASN A 54 5.32 28.44 -41.15
N ILE A 55 4.94 28.47 -39.87
CA ILE A 55 5.84 28.10 -38.76
C ILE A 55 6.20 26.62 -38.85
N LEU A 56 5.20 25.74 -38.98
CA LEU A 56 5.41 24.29 -39.04
C LEU A 56 6.29 23.84 -40.22
N LYS A 57 6.25 24.54 -41.36
CA LYS A 57 7.12 24.26 -42.52
C LYS A 57 8.61 24.52 -42.27
N GLN A 58 8.93 25.30 -41.24
CA GLN A 58 10.31 25.65 -40.88
C GLN A 58 10.91 24.68 -39.85
N LEU A 59 10.08 23.76 -39.33
CA LEU A 59 10.48 22.75 -38.36
C LEU A 59 10.67 21.41 -39.06
N HIS A 60 11.43 20.51 -38.44
CA HIS A 60 11.49 19.13 -38.87
C HIS A 60 10.13 18.42 -38.72
N GLU A 61 9.93 17.37 -39.52
CA GLU A 61 8.71 16.59 -39.48
C GLU A 61 8.71 15.64 -38.28
N ASP A 62 7.69 15.77 -37.43
CA ASP A 62 7.42 14.90 -36.29
C ASP A 62 6.06 14.23 -36.47
N LYS A 63 6.04 12.90 -36.41
CA LYS A 63 4.84 12.08 -36.62
C LYS A 63 3.93 12.03 -35.41
N ASP A 64 4.43 12.39 -34.23
CA ASP A 64 3.70 12.38 -32.97
C ASP A 64 3.23 13.79 -32.55
N ARG A 65 3.25 14.75 -33.49
CA ARG A 65 2.79 16.12 -33.30
C ARG A 65 1.31 16.17 -32.91
N LEU A 66 1.00 17.03 -31.94
CA LEU A 66 -0.37 17.34 -31.52
C LEU A 66 -0.69 18.80 -31.80
N ASP A 67 -1.75 19.09 -32.55
CA ASP A 67 -2.21 20.46 -32.83
C ASP A 67 -3.34 20.86 -31.87
N TYR A 68 -3.26 22.08 -31.34
CA TYR A 68 -4.25 22.65 -30.42
C TYR A 68 -4.96 23.85 -31.06
N ASP A 69 -6.28 23.77 -31.16
CA ASP A 69 -7.11 24.78 -31.83
C ASP A 69 -8.18 25.43 -30.95
N ASN A 70 -8.55 24.80 -29.84
CA ASN A 70 -9.75 25.18 -29.08
C ASN A 70 -9.46 25.78 -27.70
N VAL A 71 -8.62 25.10 -26.91
CA VAL A 71 -8.31 25.51 -25.53
C VAL A 71 -7.09 26.43 -25.44
N LEU A 72 -6.19 26.32 -26.42
CA LEU A 72 -5.07 27.20 -26.69
C LEU A 72 -4.74 27.09 -28.18
N LYS A 73 -4.11 28.11 -28.77
CA LYS A 73 -3.60 28.07 -30.15
C LYS A 73 -2.14 27.64 -30.10
N GLY A 74 -1.81 26.51 -30.70
CA GLY A 74 -0.45 25.98 -30.61
C GLY A 74 -0.31 24.56 -31.10
N PHE A 75 0.83 23.96 -30.78
CA PHE A 75 1.11 22.55 -31.06
C PHE A 75 2.16 22.00 -30.08
N ALA A 76 2.16 20.69 -29.85
CA ALA A 76 3.23 19.98 -29.15
C ALA A 76 3.99 19.09 -30.15
N THR A 77 5.32 19.12 -30.09
CA THR A 77 6.19 18.40 -31.03
C THR A 77 7.60 18.23 -30.48
N THR A 78 8.41 17.37 -31.10
CA THR A 78 9.85 17.34 -30.84
C THR A 78 10.55 18.51 -31.49
N LEU A 79 11.49 19.15 -30.79
CA LEU A 79 12.29 20.27 -31.32
C LEU A 79 13.77 20.04 -31.02
N THR A 80 14.62 20.44 -31.97
CA THR A 80 16.04 20.64 -31.72
C THR A 80 16.27 21.96 -30.98
N GLN A 81 17.40 22.10 -30.30
CA GLN A 81 17.72 23.35 -29.58
C GLN A 81 17.70 24.58 -30.51
N ALA A 82 18.14 24.44 -31.77
CA ALA A 82 18.12 25.52 -32.75
C ALA A 82 16.69 25.96 -33.12
N GLU A 83 15.75 25.02 -33.17
CA GLU A 83 14.33 25.31 -33.43
C GLU A 83 13.65 25.93 -32.22
N VAL A 84 14.01 25.51 -30.99
CA VAL A 84 13.56 26.16 -29.76
C VAL A 84 14.00 27.63 -29.73
N ASP A 85 15.29 27.89 -29.98
CA ASP A 85 15.86 29.25 -29.98
C ASP A 85 15.21 30.15 -31.05
N MET A 86 14.83 29.56 -32.19
CA MET A 86 14.11 30.24 -33.26
C MET A 86 12.67 30.57 -32.85
N LEU A 87 11.93 29.59 -32.33
CA LEU A 87 10.53 29.74 -31.96
C LEU A 87 10.35 30.71 -30.79
N GLN A 88 11.26 30.70 -29.80
CA GLN A 88 11.27 31.68 -28.71
C GLN A 88 11.41 33.14 -29.18
N LYS A 89 11.91 33.36 -30.40
CA LYS A 89 12.07 34.69 -31.01
C LYS A 89 11.02 34.98 -32.10
N HIS A 90 10.14 34.03 -32.40
CA HIS A 90 9.18 34.17 -33.50
C HIS A 90 8.05 35.13 -33.11
N PRO A 91 7.66 36.10 -33.97
CA PRO A 91 6.70 37.15 -33.62
C PRO A 91 5.30 36.62 -33.26
N ASP A 92 4.92 35.47 -33.81
CA ASP A 92 3.62 34.82 -33.59
C ASP A 92 3.61 33.79 -32.44
N VAL A 93 4.78 33.48 -31.87
CA VAL A 93 4.90 32.57 -30.71
C VAL A 93 4.81 33.40 -29.43
N ASP A 94 4.02 32.93 -28.47
CA ASP A 94 3.91 33.53 -27.15
C ASP A 94 5.01 32.98 -26.23
N PHE A 95 5.04 31.65 -26.06
CA PHE A 95 6.12 30.97 -25.35
C PHE A 95 6.31 29.52 -25.85
N VAL A 96 7.48 28.97 -25.50
CA VAL A 96 7.85 27.56 -25.73
C VAL A 96 8.15 26.95 -24.36
N GLU A 97 7.45 25.86 -24.04
CA GLU A 97 7.57 25.14 -22.77
C GLU A 97 8.08 23.72 -23.05
N GLU A 98 8.96 23.19 -22.19
CA GLU A 98 9.34 21.77 -22.26
C GLU A 98 8.15 20.90 -21.87
N ASP A 99 7.91 19.82 -22.62
CA ASP A 99 6.84 18.88 -22.29
C ASP A 99 7.28 17.96 -21.14
N HIS A 100 6.39 17.76 -20.18
CA HIS A 100 6.66 17.01 -18.96
C HIS A 100 5.77 15.77 -18.87
N GLN A 101 6.35 14.64 -18.46
CA GLN A 101 5.52 13.51 -18.05
C GLN A 101 4.82 13.82 -16.73
N VAL A 102 3.50 13.72 -16.72
CA VAL A 102 2.66 13.83 -15.52
C VAL A 102 2.07 12.46 -15.20
N SER A 103 2.28 11.96 -13.98
CA SER A 103 1.72 10.69 -13.50
C SER A 103 0.33 10.91 -12.88
N GLY A 104 -0.69 10.25 -13.41
CA GLY A 104 -2.09 10.41 -12.98
C GLY A 104 -2.55 9.50 -11.84
N SER A 105 -1.99 9.61 -10.63
CA SER A 105 -2.60 8.98 -9.43
C SER A 105 -2.45 9.87 -8.19
N GLY A 106 -3.58 10.45 -7.71
CA GLY A 106 -3.67 11.28 -6.50
C GLY A 106 -3.54 10.53 -5.17
N LEU A 107 -2.96 9.33 -5.17
CA LEU A 107 -2.68 8.56 -3.96
C LEU A 107 -1.38 9.08 -3.30
N ILE A 108 -1.49 9.46 -2.04
CA ILE A 108 -0.39 9.88 -1.18
C ILE A 108 -0.08 8.75 -0.19
N GLU A 109 1.20 8.61 0.12
CA GLU A 109 1.68 7.71 1.16
C GLU A 109 2.09 8.54 2.39
N GLN A 110 1.42 8.32 3.52
CA GLN A 110 1.90 8.79 4.82
C GLN A 110 2.86 7.74 5.38
N ALA A 111 4.16 8.08 5.43
CA ALA A 111 5.17 7.28 6.13
C ALA A 111 4.93 7.27 7.64
N ASN A 112 5.45 6.24 8.32
CA ASN A 112 5.35 6.06 9.77
C ASN A 112 3.90 6.13 10.28
N ALA A 113 2.98 5.59 9.48
CA ALA A 113 1.58 5.53 9.86
C ALA A 113 1.41 4.57 11.05
N PRO A 114 0.56 4.93 12.03
CA PRO A 114 0.10 4.00 13.06
C PRO A 114 -0.39 2.69 12.43
N TRP A 115 -0.11 1.56 13.10
CA TRP A 115 -0.39 0.22 12.57
C TRP A 115 -1.84 0.06 12.08
N ASN A 116 -2.77 0.73 12.76
CA ASN A 116 -4.19 0.69 12.47
C ASN A 116 -4.53 1.37 11.12
N LEU A 117 -3.89 2.50 10.80
CA LEU A 117 -4.01 3.13 9.48
C LEU A 117 -3.36 2.28 8.39
N ALA A 118 -2.16 1.76 8.67
CA ALA A 118 -1.47 0.89 7.73
C ALA A 118 -2.29 -0.36 7.43
N ARG A 119 -2.92 -0.97 8.45
CA ARG A 119 -3.73 -2.18 8.29
C ARG A 119 -4.99 -1.97 7.46
N VAL A 120 -5.62 -0.79 7.55
CA VAL A 120 -6.81 -0.49 6.73
C VAL A 120 -6.48 0.04 5.33
N SER A 121 -5.21 0.31 5.04
CA SER A 121 -4.73 0.70 3.70
C SER A 121 -3.89 -0.36 3.00
N HIS A 122 -3.66 -1.51 3.64
CA HIS A 122 -2.93 -2.63 3.08
C HIS A 122 -3.64 -3.95 3.37
N LYS A 123 -3.66 -4.87 2.38
CA LYS A 123 -4.27 -6.19 2.58
C LYS A 123 -3.43 -7.12 3.46
N LYS A 124 -2.12 -6.92 3.51
CA LYS A 124 -1.19 -7.68 4.35
C LYS A 124 -0.83 -6.88 5.61
N ARG A 125 -0.61 -7.60 6.72
CA ARG A 125 -0.05 -7.05 7.96
C ARG A 125 1.38 -6.55 7.76
N GLY A 126 1.87 -5.73 8.69
CA GLY A 126 3.27 -5.30 8.75
C GLY A 126 3.60 -4.08 7.91
N ALA A 127 2.65 -3.53 7.15
CA ALA A 127 2.81 -2.23 6.53
C ALA A 127 2.97 -1.14 7.60
N THR A 128 3.74 -0.11 7.28
CA THR A 128 4.02 1.04 8.14
C THR A 128 3.66 2.37 7.47
N THR A 129 2.98 2.27 6.34
CA THR A 129 2.55 3.41 5.54
C THR A 129 1.03 3.40 5.47
N PHE A 130 0.45 4.59 5.40
CA PHE A 130 -0.97 4.75 5.10
C PHE A 130 -1.09 5.31 3.69
N VAL A 131 -1.60 4.48 2.78
CA VAL A 131 -1.87 4.89 1.40
C VAL A 131 -3.30 5.37 1.32
N TYR A 132 -3.51 6.57 0.80
CA TYR A 132 -4.82 7.19 0.69
C TYR A 132 -4.83 8.27 -0.41
N ASP A 133 -5.98 8.52 -1.01
CA ASP A 133 -6.18 9.63 -1.93
C ASP A 133 -6.14 10.98 -1.21
N GLU A 134 -5.48 11.98 -1.79
CA GLU A 134 -5.33 13.31 -1.19
C GLU A 134 -6.66 14.00 -0.86
N THR A 135 -7.74 13.64 -1.57
CA THR A 135 -9.10 14.17 -1.39
C THR A 135 -9.92 13.41 -0.33
N ALA A 136 -9.30 12.47 0.41
CA ALA A 136 -9.91 11.61 1.43
C ALA A 136 -10.89 12.33 2.38
N GLY A 137 -12.19 12.21 2.12
CA GLY A 137 -13.27 12.77 2.94
C GLY A 137 -13.68 14.20 2.59
N GLU A 138 -13.12 14.79 1.54
CA GLU A 138 -13.46 16.15 1.11
C GLU A 138 -14.95 16.27 0.78
N GLY A 139 -15.61 17.33 1.26
CA GLY A 139 -17.04 17.57 1.03
C GLY A 139 -17.98 16.59 1.75
N VAL A 140 -17.46 15.72 2.62
CA VAL A 140 -18.24 14.82 3.48
C VAL A 140 -18.31 15.38 4.90
N CYS A 141 -19.46 15.22 5.54
CA CYS A 141 -19.64 15.54 6.95
C CYS A 141 -19.76 14.26 7.79
N ALA A 142 -19.06 14.22 8.92
CA ALA A 142 -19.07 13.10 9.85
C ALA A 142 -19.56 13.53 11.24
N TYR A 143 -20.60 12.86 11.74
CA TYR A 143 -21.11 13.06 13.11
C TYR A 143 -20.52 12.03 14.06
N VAL A 144 -20.02 12.47 15.21
CA VAL A 144 -19.51 11.62 16.29
C VAL A 144 -20.46 11.75 17.48
N ILE A 145 -21.26 10.71 17.71
CA ILE A 145 -22.24 10.65 18.79
C ILE A 145 -21.57 9.95 19.99
N ASP A 146 -20.98 10.73 20.90
CA ASP A 146 -20.01 10.22 21.90
C ASP A 146 -19.91 11.14 23.15
N SER A 147 -18.76 11.23 23.83
CA SER A 147 -18.49 12.11 24.97
C SER A 147 -18.25 13.58 24.59
N GLY A 148 -18.31 13.89 23.29
CA GLY A 148 -18.03 15.20 22.69
C GLY A 148 -16.78 15.17 21.82
N ILE A 149 -16.37 16.32 21.29
CA ILE A 149 -15.07 16.51 20.64
C ILE A 149 -14.39 17.75 21.22
N ASP A 150 -13.08 17.69 21.45
CA ASP A 150 -12.23 18.89 21.59
C ASP A 150 -12.02 19.53 20.21
N ASP A 151 -12.95 20.40 19.82
CA ASP A 151 -12.95 21.06 18.51
C ASP A 151 -11.82 22.08 18.32
N LYS A 152 -11.04 22.35 19.38
CA LYS A 152 -9.85 23.20 19.34
C LYS A 152 -8.56 22.41 19.15
N HIS A 153 -8.61 21.08 19.11
CA HIS A 153 -7.42 20.26 18.92
C HIS A 153 -6.76 20.57 17.58
N ALA A 154 -5.47 20.94 17.60
CA ALA A 154 -4.75 21.43 16.42
C ALA A 154 -4.76 20.44 15.24
N ASP A 155 -4.73 19.14 15.53
CA ASP A 155 -4.74 18.07 14.52
C ASP A 155 -6.07 17.96 13.73
N PHE A 156 -7.15 18.63 14.17
CA PHE A 156 -8.36 18.77 13.36
C PHE A 156 -8.29 19.93 12.36
N GLU A 157 -7.29 20.81 12.46
CA GLU A 157 -7.07 21.93 11.54
C GLU A 157 -8.33 22.81 11.34
N GLY A 158 -9.13 22.98 12.40
CA GLY A 158 -10.38 23.73 12.38
C GLY A 158 -11.58 23.03 11.72
N ARG A 159 -11.43 21.77 11.30
CA ARG A 159 -12.49 20.98 10.65
C ARG A 159 -13.47 20.33 11.63
N ALA A 160 -13.15 20.31 12.93
CA ALA A 160 -14.02 19.81 13.98
C ALA A 160 -14.87 20.93 14.61
N LYS A 161 -16.12 20.59 14.98
CA LYS A 161 -17.03 21.48 15.71
C LYS A 161 -17.83 20.69 16.73
N GLN A 162 -17.81 21.11 17.99
CA GLN A 162 -18.68 20.57 19.03
C GLN A 162 -20.02 21.29 18.99
N ILE A 163 -21.05 20.65 18.42
CA ILE A 163 -22.29 21.36 18.04
C ILE A 163 -23.47 21.12 18.98
N LYS A 164 -23.44 20.04 19.77
CA LYS A 164 -24.55 19.72 20.68
C LYS A 164 -24.10 18.88 21.87
N SER A 165 -24.71 19.12 23.02
CA SER A 165 -24.65 18.24 24.19
C SER A 165 -26.04 17.99 24.74
N PHE A 166 -26.31 16.75 25.12
CA PHE A 166 -27.50 16.31 25.86
C PHE A 166 -27.19 15.99 27.32
N VAL A 167 -25.92 16.09 27.72
CA VAL A 167 -25.47 15.89 29.10
C VAL A 167 -25.62 17.22 29.86
N PRO A 168 -26.42 17.27 30.94
CA PRO A 168 -26.61 18.48 31.72
C PRO A 168 -25.28 19.08 32.22
N GLY A 169 -25.12 20.38 32.07
CA GLY A 169 -23.95 21.11 32.59
C GLY A 169 -22.63 20.91 31.84
N GLN A 170 -22.55 19.99 30.88
CA GLN A 170 -21.30 19.71 30.13
C GLN A 170 -21.46 20.04 28.65
N LYS A 171 -20.53 20.80 28.08
CA LYS A 171 -20.60 21.23 26.66
C LYS A 171 -19.53 20.58 25.78
N THR A 172 -18.35 20.33 26.32
CA THR A 172 -17.15 19.84 25.61
C THR A 172 -16.82 18.41 25.99
N ASP A 173 -15.85 17.81 25.29
CA ASP A 173 -15.31 16.52 25.67
C ASP A 173 -14.38 16.63 26.86
N VAL A 174 -14.87 16.17 28.01
CA VAL A 174 -14.11 16.12 29.26
C VAL A 174 -13.56 14.73 29.56
N HIS A 175 -14.10 13.70 28.91
CA HIS A 175 -13.66 12.31 29.09
C HIS A 175 -12.52 11.96 28.11
N GLY A 176 -12.63 12.41 26.86
CA GLY A 176 -11.62 12.21 25.81
C GLY A 176 -11.92 11.10 24.81
N HIS A 177 -12.89 10.24 25.08
CA HIS A 177 -13.26 9.14 24.18
C HIS A 177 -13.77 9.63 22.82
N GLY A 178 -14.63 10.65 22.80
CA GLY A 178 -15.17 11.19 21.56
C GLY A 178 -14.12 11.94 20.73
N THR A 179 -13.17 12.63 21.37
CA THR A 179 -12.00 13.22 20.71
C THR A 179 -11.10 12.15 20.09
N HIS A 180 -10.88 11.04 20.81
CA HIS A 180 -10.13 9.88 20.32
C HIS A 180 -10.80 9.26 19.07
N VAL A 181 -12.10 9.00 19.15
CA VAL A 181 -12.93 8.47 18.05
C VAL A 181 -12.95 9.41 16.84
N ALA A 182 -13.15 10.71 17.06
CA ALA A 182 -13.09 11.72 16.01
C ALA A 182 -11.69 11.79 15.36
N GLY A 183 -10.65 11.57 16.17
CA GLY A 183 -9.27 11.44 15.73
C GLY A 183 -9.09 10.34 14.68
N ILE A 184 -9.61 9.14 14.97
CA ILE A 184 -9.60 7.97 14.07
C ILE A 184 -10.31 8.24 12.77
N LEU A 185 -11.46 8.92 12.85
CA LEU A 185 -12.26 9.19 11.68
C LEU A 185 -11.56 10.18 10.75
N GLY A 186 -11.09 11.33 11.28
CA GLY A 186 -10.80 12.48 10.43
C GLY A 186 -9.72 13.47 10.89
N SER A 187 -8.85 13.11 11.83
CA SER A 187 -7.69 13.96 12.15
C SER A 187 -6.65 14.01 11.03
N LYS A 188 -5.79 15.02 11.03
CA LYS A 188 -4.70 15.17 10.05
C LYS A 188 -3.72 14.02 10.14
N THR A 189 -3.22 13.74 11.34
CA THR A 189 -2.11 12.81 11.55
C THR A 189 -2.61 11.37 11.61
N TYR A 190 -3.72 11.14 12.30
CA TYR A 190 -4.18 9.78 12.60
C TYR A 190 -5.46 9.39 11.86
N GLY A 191 -6.16 10.33 11.23
CA GLY A 191 -7.46 10.07 10.61
C GLY A 191 -7.38 9.28 9.30
N VAL A 192 -8.40 8.45 9.06
CA VAL A 192 -8.61 7.76 7.78
C VAL A 192 -9.10 8.72 6.70
N ALA A 193 -10.05 9.61 7.01
CA ALA A 193 -10.62 10.59 6.08
C ALA A 193 -10.14 12.00 6.43
N LYS A 194 -8.90 12.33 6.06
CA LYS A 194 -8.17 13.51 6.52
C LYS A 194 -8.76 14.87 6.10
N LYS A 195 -9.71 14.91 5.17
CA LYS A 195 -10.40 16.13 4.68
C LYS A 195 -11.86 16.22 5.13
N VAL A 196 -12.34 15.27 5.95
CA VAL A 196 -13.73 15.27 6.45
C VAL A 196 -13.98 16.42 7.43
N THR A 197 -15.22 16.94 7.42
CA THR A 197 -15.70 17.88 8.44
C THR A 197 -16.34 17.10 9.59
N LEU A 198 -15.92 17.34 10.83
CA LEU A 198 -16.34 16.58 12.02
C LEU A 198 -17.33 17.38 12.88
N TYR A 199 -18.41 16.73 13.32
CA TYR A 199 -19.43 17.30 14.19
C TYR A 199 -19.63 16.44 15.44
N GLY A 200 -19.32 17.01 16.61
CA GLY A 200 -19.48 16.34 17.90
C GLY A 200 -20.88 16.50 18.47
N VAL A 201 -21.48 15.38 18.88
CA VAL A 201 -22.78 15.30 19.56
C VAL A 201 -22.58 14.54 20.88
N LYS A 202 -22.54 15.28 21.99
CA LYS A 202 -22.26 14.70 23.31
C LYS A 202 -23.51 14.04 23.93
N VAL A 203 -23.37 12.74 24.23
CA VAL A 203 -24.36 11.86 24.85
C VAL A 203 -23.78 11.00 25.98
N LEU A 204 -22.47 11.09 26.22
CA LEU A 204 -21.75 10.47 27.33
C LEU A 204 -21.18 11.56 28.25
N ASP A 205 -21.19 11.38 29.56
CA ASP A 205 -20.69 12.33 30.56
C ASP A 205 -19.16 12.24 30.78
N ALA A 206 -18.65 12.65 31.95
CA ALA A 206 -17.22 12.70 32.23
C ALA A 206 -16.67 11.33 32.66
N GLU A 207 -17.56 10.47 33.14
CA GLU A 207 -17.36 9.10 33.59
C GLU A 207 -17.62 8.10 32.46
N ASN A 208 -17.87 8.60 31.24
CA ASN A 208 -18.23 7.82 30.06
C ASN A 208 -19.56 7.07 30.20
N LEU A 209 -20.50 7.61 30.97
CA LEU A 209 -21.83 7.08 31.17
C LEU A 209 -22.86 7.88 30.38
N GLY A 210 -23.93 7.24 29.95
CA GLY A 210 -25.02 7.90 29.24
C GLY A 210 -26.31 7.11 29.31
N TYR A 211 -27.43 7.82 29.14
CA TYR A 211 -28.75 7.20 29.11
C TYR A 211 -29.18 6.87 27.68
N LYS A 212 -29.91 5.76 27.49
CA LYS A 212 -30.56 5.41 26.21
C LYS A 212 -31.33 6.58 25.60
N SER A 213 -31.99 7.39 26.45
CA SER A 213 -32.70 8.61 26.04
C SER A 213 -31.79 9.68 25.43
N TRP A 214 -30.57 9.85 25.94
CA TRP A 214 -29.56 10.77 25.38
C TRP A 214 -29.05 10.27 24.03
N PHE A 215 -28.78 8.97 23.88
CA PHE A 215 -28.41 8.39 22.59
C PHE A 215 -29.52 8.59 21.54
N ILE A 216 -30.77 8.28 21.89
CA ILE A 216 -31.93 8.49 21.00
C ILE A 216 -32.04 9.96 20.60
N LYS A 217 -31.90 10.90 21.54
CA LYS A 217 -31.92 12.35 21.24
C LYS A 217 -30.73 12.79 20.39
N GLY A 218 -29.56 12.21 20.59
CA GLY A 218 -28.39 12.42 19.72
C GLY A 218 -28.67 12.00 18.29
N ILE A 219 -29.19 10.79 18.09
CA ILE A 219 -29.53 10.23 16.77
C ILE A 219 -30.63 11.06 16.08
N GLU A 220 -31.68 11.44 16.82
CA GLU A 220 -32.75 12.31 16.31
C GLU A 220 -32.22 13.68 15.88
N PHE A 221 -31.33 14.27 16.67
CA PHE A 221 -30.69 15.53 16.34
C PHE A 221 -29.88 15.41 15.05
N VAL A 222 -29.04 14.38 14.90
CA VAL A 222 -28.28 14.17 13.65
C VAL A 222 -29.22 14.03 12.46
N THR A 223 -30.30 13.24 12.59
CA THR A 223 -31.33 13.00 11.55
C THR A 223 -31.97 14.30 11.01
N THR A 224 -32.00 15.36 11.81
CA THR A 224 -32.58 16.65 11.43
C THR A 224 -31.53 17.71 11.09
N ASP A 225 -30.40 17.74 11.79
CA ASP A 225 -29.33 18.71 11.61
C ASP A 225 -28.59 18.51 10.28
N HIS A 226 -28.35 17.26 9.86
CA HIS A 226 -27.56 16.96 8.65
C HIS A 226 -28.14 17.56 7.36
N LYS A 227 -29.46 17.75 7.32
CA LYS A 227 -30.18 18.36 6.18
C LYS A 227 -29.93 19.85 6.04
N LYS A 228 -29.43 20.50 7.10
CA LYS A 228 -29.12 21.94 7.15
C LYS A 228 -27.64 22.22 6.86
N ARG A 229 -26.82 21.17 6.73
CA ARG A 229 -25.38 21.29 6.51
C ARG A 229 -25.04 21.17 5.02
N GLN A 230 -23.96 21.84 4.62
CA GLN A 230 -23.39 21.71 3.29
C GLN A 230 -22.44 20.51 3.25
N CYS A 231 -22.97 19.36 2.87
CA CYS A 231 -22.24 18.09 2.82
C CYS A 231 -22.38 17.47 1.41
N PRO A 232 -21.83 18.13 0.37
CA PRO A 232 -22.13 17.81 -1.03
C PRO A 232 -21.78 16.37 -1.43
N LYS A 233 -20.81 15.74 -0.76
CA LYS A 233 -20.38 14.36 -1.05
C LYS A 233 -20.98 13.31 -0.11
N GLY A 234 -21.79 13.72 0.88
CA GLY A 234 -22.54 12.79 1.73
C GLY A 234 -22.36 13.03 3.23
N VAL A 235 -23.04 12.22 4.03
CA VAL A 235 -23.02 12.30 5.50
C VAL A 235 -22.80 10.92 6.09
N VAL A 236 -21.89 10.84 7.06
CA VAL A 236 -21.62 9.63 7.84
C VAL A 236 -21.79 9.93 9.33
N ALA A 237 -22.08 8.91 10.13
CA ALA A 237 -22.21 9.00 11.58
C ALA A 237 -21.58 7.77 12.24
N ASN A 238 -20.91 8.01 13.38
CA ASN A 238 -20.31 6.99 14.22
C ASN A 238 -20.98 7.00 15.59
N LEU A 239 -21.32 5.81 16.11
CA LEU A 239 -21.74 5.61 17.49
C LEU A 239 -20.93 4.44 18.10
N SER A 240 -20.01 4.80 18.99
CA SER A 240 -19.01 3.90 19.57
C SER A 240 -19.44 3.34 20.94
N THR A 241 -20.70 2.93 21.06
CA THR A 241 -21.25 2.31 22.27
C THR A 241 -22.24 1.19 21.93
N GLY A 242 -22.46 0.29 22.88
CA GLY A 242 -23.46 -0.75 22.82
C GLY A 242 -23.98 -1.03 24.23
N ASP A 243 -25.30 -1.18 24.35
CA ASP A 243 -25.98 -1.55 25.59
C ASP A 243 -26.97 -2.69 25.30
N GLU A 244 -27.57 -3.28 26.33
CA GLU A 244 -28.63 -4.28 26.20
C GLU A 244 -29.67 -3.86 25.16
N LYS A 245 -30.09 -4.83 24.35
CA LYS A 245 -31.04 -4.66 23.24
C LYS A 245 -32.19 -3.73 23.61
N SER A 246 -32.39 -2.71 22.78
CA SER A 246 -33.43 -1.70 22.95
C SER A 246 -34.12 -1.45 21.63
N GLU A 247 -35.42 -1.76 21.58
CA GLU A 247 -36.24 -1.52 20.40
C GLU A 247 -36.30 -0.02 20.05
N ALA A 248 -36.40 0.85 21.06
CA ALA A 248 -36.42 2.29 20.86
C ALA A 248 -35.12 2.80 20.22
N LEU A 249 -33.97 2.30 20.68
CA LEU A 249 -32.66 2.67 20.12
C LEU A 249 -32.48 2.13 18.69
N ASN A 250 -32.91 0.89 18.42
CA ASN A 250 -32.87 0.32 17.07
C ASN A 250 -33.76 1.10 16.09
N ARG A 251 -34.98 1.47 16.50
CA ARG A 251 -35.87 2.29 15.67
C ARG A 251 -35.27 3.67 15.36
N ALA A 252 -34.60 4.29 16.34
CA ALA A 252 -33.87 5.54 16.12
C ALA A 252 -32.72 5.35 15.12
N ALA A 253 -31.92 4.28 15.27
CA ALA A 253 -30.84 3.94 14.35
C ALA A 253 -31.35 3.72 12.91
N ALA A 254 -32.43 2.95 12.75
CA ALA A 254 -33.08 2.72 11.46
C ALA A 254 -33.58 4.03 10.83
N ALA A 255 -34.14 4.95 11.64
CA ALA A 255 -34.60 6.25 11.16
C ALA A 255 -33.45 7.13 10.63
N LEU A 256 -32.28 7.11 11.29
CA LEU A 256 -31.08 7.81 10.83
C LEU A 256 -30.55 7.21 9.51
N VAL A 257 -30.48 5.88 9.41
CA VAL A 257 -30.08 5.22 8.16
C VAL A 257 -31.04 5.59 7.02
N LYS A 258 -32.34 5.58 7.29
CA LYS A 258 -33.38 5.94 6.31
C LYS A 258 -33.29 7.41 5.87
N SER A 259 -32.69 8.30 6.66
CA SER A 259 -32.49 9.70 6.26
C SER A 259 -31.31 9.91 5.29
N GLY A 260 -30.63 8.83 4.91
CA GLY A 260 -29.53 8.84 3.93
C GLY A 260 -28.14 8.97 4.56
N VAL A 261 -28.04 8.94 5.89
CA VAL A 261 -26.78 8.99 6.62
C VAL A 261 -26.20 7.57 6.71
N PHE A 262 -24.92 7.39 6.36
CA PHE A 262 -24.21 6.16 6.69
C PHE A 262 -24.06 6.05 8.20
N PHE A 263 -24.50 4.95 8.81
CA PHE A 263 -24.39 4.75 10.25
C PHE A 263 -23.51 3.56 10.61
N GLY A 264 -22.30 3.86 11.09
CA GLY A 264 -21.36 2.87 11.63
C GLY A 264 -21.49 2.75 13.14
N VAL A 265 -21.49 1.51 13.63
CA VAL A 265 -21.67 1.21 15.06
C VAL A 265 -20.65 0.19 15.53
N ALA A 266 -20.25 0.30 16.80
CA ALA A 266 -19.40 -0.67 17.47
C ALA A 266 -20.17 -1.98 17.73
N ALA A 267 -19.51 -3.14 17.61
CA ALA A 267 -20.12 -4.45 17.87
C ALA A 267 -20.37 -4.71 19.38
N GLY A 268 -19.66 -4.01 20.26
CA GLY A 268 -19.70 -4.23 21.71
C GLY A 268 -18.44 -4.93 22.23
N ASN A 269 -18.18 -4.76 23.52
CA ASN A 269 -16.94 -5.16 24.17
C ASN A 269 -17.15 -6.33 25.17
N PHE A 270 -18.14 -7.19 24.88
CA PHE A 270 -18.71 -8.13 25.85
C PHE A 270 -18.40 -9.60 25.58
N ASP A 271 -17.62 -9.91 24.53
CA ASP A 271 -17.36 -11.30 24.09
C ASP A 271 -18.66 -12.14 23.93
N GLN A 272 -19.71 -11.51 23.41
CA GLN A 272 -21.05 -12.09 23.25
C GLN A 272 -21.60 -11.86 21.84
N ASP A 273 -22.71 -12.50 21.50
CA ASP A 273 -23.37 -12.29 20.20
C ASP A 273 -23.83 -10.83 20.06
N ALA A 274 -23.37 -10.13 19.03
CA ALA A 274 -23.71 -8.73 18.80
C ALA A 274 -25.22 -8.48 18.57
N SER A 275 -26.02 -9.53 18.31
CA SER A 275 -27.48 -9.44 18.15
C SER A 275 -28.27 -9.15 19.43
N ILE A 276 -27.65 -9.28 20.60
CA ILE A 276 -28.29 -8.96 21.89
C ILE A 276 -27.98 -7.54 22.39
N TYR A 277 -27.24 -6.74 21.61
CA TYR A 277 -26.90 -5.37 21.93
C TYR A 277 -27.48 -4.37 20.92
N SER A 278 -27.77 -3.16 21.37
CA SER A 278 -28.23 -2.06 20.52
C SER A 278 -27.23 -0.91 20.53
N PRO A 279 -27.01 -0.24 19.39
CA PRO A 279 -27.73 -0.40 18.11
C PRO A 279 -27.24 -1.53 17.18
N GLY A 280 -26.21 -2.32 17.55
CA GLY A 280 -25.64 -3.36 16.67
C GLY A 280 -26.63 -4.44 16.17
N SER A 281 -27.71 -4.68 16.92
CA SER A 281 -28.78 -5.59 16.53
C SER A 281 -29.73 -5.06 15.44
N GLU A 282 -29.71 -3.76 15.12
CA GLU A 282 -30.52 -3.17 14.05
C GLU A 282 -29.97 -3.58 12.67
N PRO A 283 -30.75 -4.28 11.80
CA PRO A 283 -30.24 -4.79 10.53
C PRO A 283 -29.63 -3.78 9.57
N SER A 284 -30.11 -2.53 9.60
CA SER A 284 -29.74 -1.50 8.63
C SER A 284 -28.44 -0.74 8.92
N VAL A 285 -27.83 -0.91 10.10
CA VAL A 285 -26.53 -0.28 10.45
C VAL A 285 -25.35 -1.12 9.99
N CYS A 286 -24.16 -0.51 9.88
CA CYS A 286 -22.91 -1.20 9.56
C CYS A 286 -22.12 -1.49 10.86
N VAL A 287 -22.05 -2.76 11.26
CA VAL A 287 -21.52 -3.16 12.58
C VAL A 287 -20.06 -3.57 12.49
N THR A 288 -19.23 -3.01 13.38
CA THR A 288 -17.77 -3.17 13.34
C THR A 288 -17.22 -3.92 14.56
N GLY A 289 -16.55 -5.04 14.32
CA GLY A 289 -15.77 -5.78 15.33
C GLY A 289 -14.32 -5.29 15.42
N ALA A 290 -13.62 -5.63 16.51
CA ALA A 290 -12.25 -5.20 16.78
C ALA A 290 -11.23 -6.33 16.58
N ILE A 291 -10.11 -6.01 15.92
CA ILE A 291 -8.93 -6.87 15.83
C ILE A 291 -7.69 -6.21 16.43
N ASP A 292 -6.71 -7.04 16.79
CA ASP A 292 -5.35 -6.63 17.13
C ASP A 292 -4.45 -6.53 15.88
N SER A 293 -3.19 -6.14 16.10
CA SER A 293 -2.17 -6.00 15.04
C SER A 293 -1.71 -7.32 14.44
N ASN A 294 -2.12 -8.46 15.01
CA ASN A 294 -1.85 -9.80 14.50
C ASN A 294 -3.04 -10.40 13.75
N ASP A 295 -4.03 -9.57 13.38
CA ASP A 295 -5.29 -10.00 12.77
C ASP A 295 -6.05 -11.01 13.64
N LYS A 296 -5.96 -10.92 14.97
CA LYS A 296 -6.80 -11.71 15.90
C LYS A 296 -7.97 -10.88 16.41
N PRO A 297 -9.16 -11.46 16.60
CA PRO A 297 -10.26 -10.81 17.32
C PRO A 297 -9.77 -10.36 18.70
N TRP A 298 -10.12 -9.15 19.09
CA TRP A 298 -9.76 -8.64 20.41
C TRP A 298 -10.42 -9.50 21.51
N TYR A 299 -9.61 -10.05 22.40
CA TYR A 299 -10.06 -10.88 23.51
C TYR A 299 -9.08 -10.72 24.69
N THR A 300 -9.61 -10.43 25.88
CA THR A 300 -8.80 -10.35 27.12
C THR A 300 -9.33 -11.27 28.23
N GLY A 301 -10.51 -11.85 28.05
CA GLY A 301 -11.07 -12.84 28.97
C GLY A 301 -12.58 -13.03 28.75
N PRO A 302 -13.20 -13.99 29.45
CA PRO A 302 -14.64 -14.21 29.37
C PRO A 302 -15.42 -12.94 29.67
N GLY A 303 -16.34 -12.57 28.78
CA GLY A 303 -17.13 -11.34 28.93
C GLY A 303 -16.39 -10.05 28.56
N GLN A 304 -15.14 -10.13 28.12
CA GLN A 304 -14.31 -8.98 27.76
C GLN A 304 -13.54 -9.23 26.45
N GLY A 305 -14.05 -8.66 25.38
CA GLY A 305 -13.52 -8.81 24.04
C GLY A 305 -14.49 -8.28 22.99
N THR A 306 -14.10 -8.30 21.72
CA THR A 306 -15.02 -7.97 20.64
C THR A 306 -16.21 -8.93 20.69
N SER A 307 -17.43 -8.39 20.66
CA SER A 307 -18.61 -9.20 20.35
C SER A 307 -18.43 -9.91 19.01
N TRP A 308 -19.21 -10.97 18.78
CA TRP A 308 -19.14 -11.85 17.62
C TRP A 308 -20.53 -12.10 17.01
N GLY A 309 -20.62 -12.91 15.95
CA GLY A 309 -21.89 -13.35 15.35
C GLY A 309 -22.24 -12.68 14.02
N SER A 310 -23.41 -13.06 13.49
CA SER A 310 -23.83 -12.71 12.11
C SER A 310 -24.14 -11.22 11.91
N ARG A 311 -24.28 -10.47 13.00
CA ARG A 311 -24.48 -9.02 12.95
C ARG A 311 -23.24 -8.26 12.54
N ILE A 312 -22.04 -8.84 12.66
CA ILE A 312 -20.80 -8.14 12.32
C ILE A 312 -20.60 -8.14 10.81
N ASP A 313 -20.58 -6.95 10.22
CA ASP A 313 -20.35 -6.74 8.79
C ASP A 313 -18.87 -6.87 8.44
N VAL A 314 -18.02 -6.24 9.26
CA VAL A 314 -16.58 -6.08 9.03
C VAL A 314 -15.84 -5.88 10.36
N PHE A 315 -14.55 -6.17 10.39
CA PHE A 315 -13.64 -5.87 11.49
C PHE A 315 -12.70 -4.73 11.11
N ALA A 316 -12.23 -4.01 12.11
CA ALA A 316 -11.18 -3.01 11.95
C ALA A 316 -10.25 -2.99 13.16
N PRO A 317 -9.07 -2.37 13.04
CA PRO A 317 -8.14 -2.16 14.15
C PRO A 317 -8.79 -1.57 15.39
N GLY A 318 -8.68 -2.28 16.52
CA GLY A 318 -9.32 -1.88 17.77
C GLY A 318 -8.50 -2.13 19.03
N VAL A 319 -7.27 -2.65 18.96
CA VAL A 319 -6.41 -2.92 20.13
C VAL A 319 -5.18 -2.03 20.13
N MET A 320 -4.92 -1.30 21.22
CA MET A 320 -3.77 -0.39 21.35
C MET A 320 -3.70 0.61 20.19
N VAL A 321 -4.78 1.37 20.03
CA VAL A 321 -5.00 2.31 18.93
C VAL A 321 -4.64 3.72 19.43
N GLU A 322 -3.57 4.32 18.90
CA GLU A 322 -2.99 5.62 19.34
C GLU A 322 -3.64 6.83 18.65
N PHE A 323 -4.31 7.71 19.42
CA PHE A 323 -5.03 8.86 18.86
C PHE A 323 -5.11 10.06 19.79
N LEU A 324 -5.71 11.12 19.30
CA LEU A 324 -5.81 12.42 19.94
C LEU A 324 -6.44 12.35 21.34
N LYS A 325 -5.87 13.15 22.24
CA LYS A 325 -6.39 13.41 23.58
C LYS A 325 -6.85 14.88 23.67
N PRO A 326 -7.94 15.19 24.41
CA PRO A 326 -8.31 16.58 24.67
C PRO A 326 -7.16 17.41 25.26
N GLY A 327 -7.02 18.65 24.79
CA GLY A 327 -5.96 19.56 25.22
C GLY A 327 -4.59 19.32 24.57
N GLY A 328 -4.48 18.32 23.68
CA GLY A 328 -3.26 17.99 22.95
C GLY A 328 -2.63 16.66 23.34
N GLY A 329 -1.73 16.18 22.47
CA GLY A 329 -1.05 14.89 22.63
C GLY A 329 -1.90 13.70 22.21
N THR A 330 -1.43 12.50 22.57
CA THR A 330 -2.05 11.23 22.18
C THR A 330 -2.31 10.33 23.37
N MET A 331 -3.19 9.34 23.17
CA MET A 331 -3.48 8.27 24.12
C MET A 331 -3.84 6.97 23.39
N PHE A 332 -3.58 5.83 24.04
CA PHE A 332 -3.94 4.51 23.54
C PHE A 332 -5.27 4.07 24.13
N MET A 333 -6.18 3.59 23.29
CA MET A 333 -7.42 2.93 23.73
C MET A 333 -7.62 1.63 22.99
N THR A 334 -8.43 0.75 23.59
CA THR A 334 -8.77 -0.56 23.04
C THR A 334 -10.28 -0.77 23.14
N GLY A 335 -10.90 -1.23 22.04
CA GLY A 335 -12.31 -1.55 21.98
C GLY A 335 -12.88 -1.54 20.56
N THR A 336 -14.10 -2.07 20.43
CA THR A 336 -14.89 -1.92 19.19
C THR A 336 -15.26 -0.46 18.91
N SER A 337 -15.23 0.38 19.95
CA SER A 337 -15.33 1.83 19.89
C SER A 337 -14.22 2.49 19.08
N GLN A 338 -13.02 1.89 19.04
CA GLN A 338 -11.88 2.33 18.24
C GLN A 338 -11.92 1.72 16.83
N ALA A 339 -12.46 0.50 16.69
CA ALA A 339 -12.62 -0.13 15.39
C ALA A 339 -13.66 0.58 14.51
N SER A 340 -14.83 0.91 15.06
CA SER A 340 -15.93 1.55 14.31
C SER A 340 -15.53 2.82 13.53
N PRO A 341 -14.84 3.82 14.12
CA PRO A 341 -14.48 5.04 13.39
C PRO A 341 -13.50 4.82 12.24
N HIS A 342 -12.74 3.73 12.19
CA HIS A 342 -11.97 3.37 10.98
C HIS A 342 -12.91 3.09 9.81
N VAL A 343 -13.97 2.31 10.05
CA VAL A 343 -14.96 1.95 9.03
C VAL A 343 -15.78 3.18 8.62
N VAL A 344 -16.14 4.05 9.57
CA VAL A 344 -16.82 5.31 9.26
C VAL A 344 -15.91 6.26 8.47
N GLY A 345 -14.61 6.29 8.80
CA GLY A 345 -13.60 7.01 8.02
C GLY A 345 -13.48 6.48 6.59
N ILE A 346 -13.43 5.15 6.40
CA ILE A 346 -13.45 4.55 5.05
C ILE A 346 -14.76 4.87 4.31
N ALA A 347 -15.90 4.90 5.00
CA ALA A 347 -17.16 5.30 4.39
C ALA A 347 -17.12 6.75 3.90
N ALA A 348 -16.55 7.68 4.69
CA ALA A 348 -16.35 9.06 4.27
C ALA A 348 -15.37 9.18 3.10
N TYR A 349 -14.28 8.41 3.14
CA TYR A 349 -13.30 8.31 2.06
C TYR A 349 -13.96 7.87 0.74
N LEU A 350 -14.68 6.74 0.75
CA LEU A 350 -15.37 6.21 -0.43
C LEU A 350 -16.51 7.11 -0.91
N ALA A 351 -17.25 7.76 0.00
CA ALA A 351 -18.27 8.74 -0.38
C ALA A 351 -17.66 9.93 -1.15
N SER A 352 -16.48 10.40 -0.74
CA SER A 352 -15.80 11.51 -1.40
C SER A 352 -15.20 11.17 -2.76
N LEU A 353 -14.77 9.92 -2.95
CA LEU A 353 -14.09 9.45 -4.18
C LEU A 353 -15.06 8.83 -5.19
N GLU A 354 -15.93 7.94 -4.73
CA GLU A 354 -16.81 7.14 -5.60
C GLU A 354 -18.23 7.73 -5.68
N GLY A 355 -18.52 8.81 -4.92
CA GLY A 355 -19.84 9.44 -4.89
C GLY A 355 -20.93 8.58 -4.24
N LEU A 356 -20.56 7.52 -3.51
CA LEU A 356 -21.49 6.61 -2.84
C LEU A 356 -22.16 7.29 -1.64
N ARG A 357 -23.44 6.97 -1.41
CA ARG A 357 -24.24 7.56 -0.31
C ARG A 357 -25.12 6.51 0.38
N GLY A 358 -25.38 6.73 1.66
CA GLY A 358 -26.25 5.89 2.49
C GLY A 358 -25.59 4.60 2.99
N THR A 359 -26.12 4.04 4.08
CA THR A 359 -25.48 2.91 4.78
C THR A 359 -25.29 1.68 3.90
N LYS A 360 -26.33 1.27 3.16
CA LYS A 360 -26.28 0.03 2.37
C LYS A 360 -25.16 0.07 1.32
N ALA A 361 -25.12 1.11 0.48
CA ALA A 361 -24.16 1.20 -0.62
C ALA A 361 -22.71 1.25 -0.11
N LEU A 362 -22.46 2.09 0.90
CA LEU A 362 -21.13 2.24 1.48
C LEU A 362 -20.70 1.00 2.27
N CYS A 363 -21.56 0.40 3.10
CA CYS A 363 -21.21 -0.80 3.87
C CYS A 363 -21.00 -2.02 2.94
N ASP A 364 -21.80 -2.16 1.87
CA ASP A 364 -21.59 -3.23 0.88
C ASP A 364 -20.29 -3.02 0.10
N ARG A 365 -19.95 -1.78 -0.26
CA ARG A 365 -18.67 -1.45 -0.90
C ARG A 365 -17.49 -1.77 0.02
N ILE A 366 -17.56 -1.41 1.30
CA ILE A 366 -16.54 -1.73 2.30
C ILE A 366 -16.38 -3.25 2.44
N LYS A 367 -17.48 -4.00 2.53
CA LYS A 367 -17.44 -5.47 2.54
C LYS A 367 -16.83 -6.06 1.27
N LYS A 368 -17.12 -5.48 0.10
CA LYS A 368 -16.53 -5.91 -1.19
C LYS A 368 -15.01 -5.70 -1.20
N LEU A 369 -14.53 -4.55 -0.71
CA LEU A 369 -13.11 -4.18 -0.68
C LEU A 369 -12.31 -4.91 0.40
N SER A 370 -12.97 -5.32 1.49
CA SER A 370 -12.32 -5.88 2.68
C SER A 370 -11.30 -6.99 2.37
N THR A 371 -10.28 -7.06 3.22
CA THR A 371 -9.38 -8.22 3.26
C THR A 371 -10.15 -9.40 3.83
N LYS A 372 -10.39 -10.43 3.01
CA LYS A 372 -11.16 -11.62 3.40
C LYS A 372 -10.25 -12.68 4.00
N ASN A 373 -10.78 -13.44 4.96
CA ASN A 373 -10.15 -14.66 5.50
C ASN A 373 -8.76 -14.45 6.13
N ALA A 374 -8.45 -13.23 6.56
CA ALA A 374 -7.18 -12.91 7.21
C ALA A 374 -7.25 -12.98 8.75
N ILE A 375 -8.45 -12.93 9.33
CA ILE A 375 -8.63 -12.98 10.79
C ILE A 375 -8.34 -14.40 11.28
N ILE A 376 -7.42 -14.52 12.23
CA ILE A 376 -6.99 -15.79 12.85
C ILE A 376 -7.92 -16.13 14.01
N ASN A 377 -8.31 -17.40 14.15
CA ASN A 377 -9.18 -17.90 15.22
C ASN A 377 -10.53 -17.17 15.33
N GLN A 378 -11.11 -16.84 14.17
CA GLN A 378 -12.38 -16.13 14.14
C GLN A 378 -13.55 -16.99 14.67
N HIS A 379 -14.43 -16.39 15.46
CA HIS A 379 -15.61 -17.08 15.99
C HIS A 379 -16.52 -17.55 14.85
N ALA A 380 -17.02 -18.78 14.96
CA ALA A 380 -17.94 -19.35 13.97
C ALA A 380 -19.16 -18.45 13.73
N LYS A 381 -19.68 -18.44 12.49
CA LYS A 381 -20.82 -17.61 12.04
C LYS A 381 -20.57 -16.09 12.04
N THR A 382 -19.34 -15.66 12.31
CA THR A 382 -18.92 -14.27 12.23
C THR A 382 -18.17 -14.05 10.92
N ALA A 383 -18.45 -12.94 10.22
CA ALA A 383 -17.74 -12.63 8.98
C ALA A 383 -16.22 -12.51 9.21
N ASN A 384 -15.42 -13.05 8.28
CA ASN A 384 -13.96 -12.89 8.28
C ASN A 384 -13.56 -11.84 7.24
N ARG A 385 -13.70 -10.56 7.63
CA ARG A 385 -13.48 -9.40 6.76
C ARG A 385 -12.81 -8.30 7.56
N ILE A 386 -11.62 -7.87 7.14
CA ILE A 386 -10.93 -6.70 7.71
C ILE A 386 -11.10 -5.52 6.76
N ALA A 387 -11.54 -4.38 7.28
CA ALA A 387 -11.80 -3.18 6.49
C ALA A 387 -10.55 -2.74 5.71
N PHE A 388 -10.76 -2.38 4.44
CA PHE A 388 -9.71 -1.93 3.53
C PHE A 388 -10.24 -0.72 2.75
N ASN A 389 -9.45 0.35 2.68
CA ASN A 389 -9.87 1.64 2.10
C ASN A 389 -9.92 1.63 0.56
N GLY A 390 -9.43 0.56 -0.09
CA GLY A 390 -9.41 0.45 -1.55
C GLY A 390 -8.24 1.18 -2.20
N ALA A 391 -7.41 1.89 -1.43
CA ALA A 391 -6.22 2.54 -1.93
C ALA A 391 -5.19 1.47 -2.26
N THR A 392 -5.02 1.22 -3.55
CA THR A 392 -4.00 0.33 -4.07
C THR A 392 -3.06 1.26 -4.81
N LEU A 393 -1.86 1.50 -4.27
CA LEU A 393 -0.83 2.13 -5.08
C LEU A 393 -0.75 1.32 -6.37
N PRO A 394 -0.70 1.93 -7.57
CA PRO A 394 -0.18 1.20 -8.71
C PRO A 394 1.11 0.58 -8.19
N ARG A 395 1.28 -0.74 -8.30
CA ARG A 395 2.55 -1.37 -7.93
C ARG A 395 3.57 -0.50 -8.62
N LYS A 396 4.36 0.27 -7.86
CA LYS A 396 5.60 0.82 -8.42
C LYS A 396 6.21 -0.42 -9.02
N ALA A 397 6.32 -0.44 -10.36
CA ALA A 397 7.22 -1.35 -11.02
C ALA A 397 8.42 -1.34 -10.10
N LYS A 398 8.69 -2.50 -9.50
CA LYS A 398 9.73 -2.63 -8.51
C LYS A 398 11.00 -2.38 -9.31
N GLU A 399 11.33 -1.12 -9.52
CA GLU A 399 12.69 -0.67 -9.60
C GLU A 399 13.25 -1.07 -8.24
N LEU A 400 13.69 -2.32 -8.19
CA LEU A 400 15.04 -2.64 -7.82
C LEU A 400 16.02 -1.73 -8.60
N LYS A 401 15.92 -0.40 -8.45
CA LYS A 401 17.05 0.51 -8.64
C LYS A 401 17.83 0.54 -7.33
N GLY A 402 18.36 -0.64 -7.06
CA GLY A 402 19.49 -0.91 -6.18
C GLY A 402 20.27 -2.14 -6.65
N TRP A 403 19.95 -2.67 -7.85
CA TRP A 403 20.52 -3.92 -8.38
C TRP A 403 21.26 -3.75 -9.71
N ALA A 404 21.45 -2.52 -10.18
CA ALA A 404 22.09 -2.27 -11.48
C ALA A 404 23.63 -2.31 -11.44
N ASP A 405 24.30 -2.29 -10.28
CA ASP A 405 25.77 -2.16 -10.22
C ASP A 405 26.52 -3.29 -9.49
N ALA A 406 25.86 -4.42 -9.19
CA ALA A 406 26.53 -5.60 -8.64
C ALA A 406 26.32 -6.82 -9.55
N ASP A 407 26.91 -6.75 -10.74
CA ASP A 407 27.25 -7.86 -11.65
C ASP A 407 26.46 -9.18 -11.48
N VAL A 408 25.14 -9.14 -11.69
CA VAL A 408 24.28 -10.34 -11.83
C VAL A 408 24.20 -10.78 -13.30
N SER A 409 25.03 -10.20 -14.17
CA SER A 409 25.14 -10.60 -15.58
C SER A 409 25.92 -11.91 -15.78
N ALA A 410 26.48 -12.47 -14.69
CA ALA A 410 27.17 -13.74 -14.73
C ALA A 410 26.17 -14.88 -15.03
N HIS A 411 26.15 -15.27 -16.31
CA HIS A 411 25.68 -16.56 -16.82
C HIS A 411 25.77 -17.65 -15.75
N ASN A 412 24.68 -18.38 -15.50
CA ASN A 412 24.78 -19.71 -14.90
C ASN A 412 25.59 -20.57 -15.90
N PRO A 413 26.87 -20.90 -15.60
CA PRO A 413 27.75 -21.55 -16.58
C PRO A 413 27.25 -22.95 -16.96
N ASN A 414 26.33 -23.51 -16.17
CA ASN A 414 25.82 -24.88 -16.28
C ASN A 414 24.40 -24.96 -16.84
N ALA A 415 23.87 -23.90 -17.44
CA ALA A 415 22.49 -23.87 -17.95
C ALA A 415 22.22 -24.84 -19.13
N GLY A 416 23.21 -25.63 -19.57
CA GLY A 416 23.05 -26.74 -20.52
C GLY A 416 22.92 -28.13 -19.88
N GLU A 417 23.21 -28.27 -18.59
CA GLU A 417 23.10 -29.56 -17.89
C GLU A 417 21.67 -29.76 -17.35
N HIS A 418 21.11 -30.96 -17.48
CA HIS A 418 19.79 -31.29 -16.95
C HIS A 418 19.89 -31.74 -15.49
N TRP A 419 19.35 -30.94 -14.56
CA TRP A 419 19.29 -31.28 -13.13
C TRP A 419 18.14 -30.56 -12.42
N GLU A 420 17.74 -31.12 -11.27
CA GLU A 420 16.88 -30.49 -10.26
C GLU A 420 17.60 -30.51 -8.91
N TRP A 421 17.47 -29.43 -8.13
CA TRP A 421 18.15 -29.27 -6.86
C TRP A 421 17.78 -30.39 -5.88
N SER A 422 18.80 -31.03 -5.32
CA SER A 422 18.70 -32.11 -4.35
C SER A 422 19.90 -32.04 -3.41
N GLU A 423 19.89 -32.80 -2.32
CA GLU A 423 21.04 -32.88 -1.42
C GLU A 423 22.29 -33.41 -2.16
N GLU A 424 22.12 -34.39 -3.05
CA GLU A 424 23.20 -34.91 -3.90
C GLU A 424 23.71 -33.83 -4.86
N MET A 425 22.81 -33.10 -5.53
CA MET A 425 23.19 -32.02 -6.44
C MET A 425 23.90 -30.88 -5.70
N GLN A 426 23.47 -30.56 -4.49
CA GLN A 426 24.16 -29.59 -3.65
C GLN A 426 25.58 -30.06 -3.31
N GLN A 427 25.79 -31.33 -2.96
CA GLN A 427 27.15 -31.84 -2.72
C GLN A 427 28.02 -31.81 -3.98
N GLN A 428 27.43 -31.98 -5.17
CA GLN A 428 28.16 -31.95 -6.44
C GLN A 428 28.48 -30.52 -6.92
N LYS A 429 27.51 -29.60 -6.83
CA LYS A 429 27.59 -28.27 -7.45
C LYS A 429 27.80 -27.14 -6.43
N CYS A 430 27.55 -27.36 -5.15
CA CYS A 430 27.63 -26.31 -4.12
C CYS A 430 28.03 -26.86 -2.75
N LYS A 431 29.11 -27.63 -2.71
CA LYS A 431 29.67 -28.14 -1.45
C LYS A 431 30.16 -27.00 -0.55
N SER A 432 30.84 -26.02 -1.16
CA SER A 432 31.36 -24.83 -0.50
C SER A 432 30.97 -23.55 -1.24
N VAL A 433 31.04 -22.42 -0.53
CA VAL A 433 30.77 -21.08 -1.06
C VAL A 433 31.96 -20.16 -0.81
N ASP A 434 32.25 -19.26 -1.77
CA ASP A 434 33.36 -18.29 -1.71
C ASP A 434 32.90 -16.83 -1.59
N GLN A 435 31.60 -16.59 -1.74
CA GLN A 435 30.97 -15.30 -1.48
C GLN A 435 29.69 -15.53 -0.71
N MET A 436 29.45 -14.69 0.29
CA MET A 436 28.24 -14.72 1.09
C MET A 436 27.76 -13.29 1.34
N TYR A 437 26.46 -13.12 1.26
CA TYR A 437 25.73 -11.90 1.55
C TYR A 437 24.64 -12.21 2.56
N PHE A 438 24.41 -11.28 3.46
CA PHE A 438 23.35 -11.34 4.45
C PHE A 438 22.42 -10.15 4.25
N TYR A 439 21.13 -10.43 4.08
CA TYR A 439 20.08 -9.43 4.11
C TYR A 439 19.51 -9.35 5.50
N PHE A 440 19.32 -8.13 5.98
CA PHE A 440 18.69 -7.87 7.27
C PHE A 440 17.70 -6.74 7.12
N GLU A 441 16.50 -6.91 7.65
CA GLU A 441 15.43 -5.93 7.60
C GLU A 441 14.78 -5.77 8.97
N LEU A 442 14.83 -4.54 9.49
CA LEU A 442 14.06 -4.11 10.64
C LEU A 442 12.67 -3.64 10.23
N SER A 443 11.76 -3.80 11.17
CA SER A 443 10.42 -3.24 11.07
C SER A 443 10.51 -1.74 10.87
N ALA A 444 9.71 -1.23 9.94
CA ALA A 444 9.71 0.18 9.61
C ALA A 444 9.30 1.12 10.76
N ASN A 445 8.83 0.58 11.89
CA ASN A 445 8.49 1.36 13.09
C ASN A 445 9.34 1.02 14.32
N ARG A 446 10.32 0.11 14.23
CA ARG A 446 11.15 -0.30 15.37
C ARG A 446 12.62 -0.47 14.98
N GLY A 447 13.41 0.55 15.29
CA GLY A 447 14.88 0.49 15.23
C GLY A 447 15.47 -0.15 16.48
N SER A 448 16.79 -0.21 16.56
CA SER A 448 17.53 -0.61 17.76
C SER A 448 18.59 0.43 18.05
N MET A 449 18.84 0.76 19.31
CA MET A 449 20.00 1.57 19.70
C MET A 449 21.27 0.72 19.90
N MET A 450 21.15 -0.60 19.74
CA MET A 450 22.23 -1.55 19.96
C MET A 450 23.03 -1.80 18.68
N THR A 451 24.25 -2.31 18.84
CA THR A 451 24.96 -2.88 17.69
C THR A 451 24.40 -4.27 17.44
N ILE A 452 23.83 -4.48 16.26
CA ILE A 452 23.29 -5.78 15.86
C ILE A 452 24.35 -6.50 15.05
N LYS A 453 24.60 -7.75 15.43
CA LYS A 453 25.58 -8.64 14.82
C LYS A 453 24.94 -9.99 14.57
N PHE A 454 25.56 -10.79 13.73
CA PHE A 454 25.28 -12.21 13.70
C PHE A 454 26.58 -13.00 13.72
N ASP A 455 26.49 -14.25 14.15
CA ASP A 455 27.54 -15.22 13.93
C ASP A 455 26.99 -16.58 13.48
N LEU A 456 27.93 -17.40 13.01
CA LEU A 456 27.69 -18.76 12.55
C LEU A 456 28.60 -19.65 13.40
N PRO A 457 28.17 -20.02 14.62
CA PRO A 457 29.03 -20.71 15.57
C PRO A 457 29.44 -22.09 15.02
N GLU A 458 30.47 -22.68 15.63
CA GLU A 458 31.13 -23.94 15.21
C GLU A 458 32.02 -23.82 13.97
N THR A 459 31.69 -22.93 13.03
CA THR A 459 32.51 -22.71 11.81
C THR A 459 33.09 -21.31 11.72
N GLY A 460 32.37 -20.32 12.24
CA GLY A 460 32.80 -18.93 12.29
C GLY A 460 33.73 -18.68 13.48
N SER A 461 34.80 -17.93 13.24
CA SER A 461 35.75 -17.42 14.25
C SER A 461 35.47 -16.00 14.70
N ALA A 462 34.53 -15.29 14.05
CA ALA A 462 34.22 -13.90 14.34
C ALA A 462 32.73 -13.57 14.12
N GLU A 463 32.27 -12.50 14.78
CA GLU A 463 30.96 -11.88 14.58
C GLU A 463 30.99 -10.97 13.33
N HIS A 464 29.92 -11.02 12.53
CA HIS A 464 29.67 -10.05 11.47
C HIS A 464 28.78 -8.94 12.04
N VAL A 465 29.29 -7.70 12.02
CA VAL A 465 28.49 -6.53 12.44
C VAL A 465 27.54 -6.18 11.32
N ILE A 466 26.24 -6.28 11.61
CA ILE A 466 25.21 -5.88 10.67
C ILE A 466 25.13 -4.37 10.65
N THR A 467 24.91 -3.75 11.82
CA THR A 467 24.68 -2.31 11.89
C THR A 467 24.82 -1.80 13.31
N HIS A 468 25.17 -0.52 13.46
CA HIS A 468 25.27 0.15 14.74
C HIS A 468 24.05 1.05 14.92
N ALA A 469 23.29 0.82 15.99
CA ALA A 469 22.12 1.62 16.35
C ALA A 469 21.16 1.91 15.16
N PRO A 470 20.70 0.87 14.44
CA PRO A 470 19.90 1.06 13.23
C PRO A 470 18.55 1.74 13.53
N THR A 471 18.18 2.69 12.69
CA THR A 471 16.84 3.29 12.72
C THR A 471 15.77 2.28 12.29
N ALA A 472 14.52 2.58 12.63
CA ALA A 472 13.38 1.82 12.12
C ALA A 472 13.40 1.77 10.58
N GLY A 473 13.07 0.61 10.02
CA GLY A 473 13.06 0.41 8.56
C GLY A 473 14.42 0.23 7.92
N PHE A 474 15.49 0.11 8.73
CA PHE A 474 16.80 -0.30 8.24
C PHE A 474 16.68 -1.62 7.46
N HIS A 475 17.13 -1.62 6.22
CA HIS A 475 17.23 -2.81 5.40
C HIS A 475 18.46 -2.73 4.50
N GLU A 476 19.25 -3.79 4.47
CA GLU A 476 20.47 -3.79 3.66
C GLU A 476 20.90 -5.21 3.30
N TRP A 477 21.42 -5.36 2.08
CA TRP A 477 22.26 -6.50 1.72
C TRP A 477 23.71 -6.17 2.02
N GLN A 478 24.35 -7.02 2.82
CA GLN A 478 25.71 -6.80 3.26
C GLN A 478 26.58 -7.96 2.83
N ARG A 479 27.75 -7.65 2.28
CA ARG A 479 28.75 -8.66 1.98
C ARG A 479 29.39 -9.14 3.28
N VAL A 480 29.43 -10.45 3.47
CA VAL A 480 30.12 -11.10 4.59
C VAL A 480 31.61 -11.19 4.25
N ASP A 481 32.45 -10.72 5.16
CA ASP A 481 33.90 -10.89 5.04
C ASP A 481 34.26 -12.35 5.35
N MET A 482 34.40 -13.16 4.30
CA MET A 482 34.68 -14.60 4.40
C MET A 482 35.93 -14.89 5.23
N LYS A 483 37.01 -14.14 4.99
CA LYS A 483 38.30 -14.36 5.63
C LYS A 483 38.25 -14.03 7.11
N ARG A 484 37.58 -12.93 7.47
CA ARG A 484 37.37 -12.56 8.88
C ARG A 484 36.43 -13.55 9.57
N MET A 485 35.34 -13.92 8.93
CA MET A 485 34.30 -14.74 9.54
C MET A 485 34.71 -16.20 9.72
N PHE A 486 35.37 -16.80 8.73
CA PHE A 486 35.68 -18.25 8.70
C PHE A 486 37.18 -18.57 8.75
N ASN A 487 38.05 -17.56 8.85
CA ASN A 487 39.51 -17.72 8.71
C ASN A 487 39.90 -18.44 7.40
N SER A 488 39.09 -18.27 6.35
CA SER A 488 39.19 -18.96 5.07
C SER A 488 38.43 -18.16 4.00
N ASP A 489 38.87 -18.22 2.75
CA ASP A 489 38.17 -17.58 1.62
C ASP A 489 36.95 -18.40 1.14
N GLN A 490 36.76 -19.59 1.70
CA GLN A 490 35.62 -20.46 1.41
C GLN A 490 35.13 -21.21 2.66
N VAL A 491 33.84 -21.54 2.68
CA VAL A 491 33.22 -22.32 3.76
C VAL A 491 32.30 -23.41 3.19
N GLU A 492 32.35 -24.60 3.78
CA GLU A 492 31.45 -25.71 3.41
C GLU A 492 30.05 -25.46 3.99
N LEU A 493 29.01 -25.59 3.17
CA LEU A 493 27.62 -25.38 3.61
C LEU A 493 27.21 -26.37 4.71
N SER A 494 27.78 -27.58 4.71
CA SER A 494 27.56 -28.61 5.73
C SER A 494 28.08 -28.25 7.12
N LYS A 495 29.02 -27.30 7.21
CA LYS A 495 29.55 -26.83 8.49
C LYS A 495 28.69 -25.71 9.08
N LEU A 496 27.90 -25.02 8.26
CA LEU A 496 26.96 -23.99 8.71
C LEU A 496 25.76 -24.67 9.39
N THR A 497 25.92 -25.02 10.67
CA THR A 497 24.95 -25.80 11.45
C THR A 497 24.01 -24.93 12.28
N GLN A 498 24.41 -23.69 12.57
CA GLN A 498 23.65 -22.79 13.43
C GLN A 498 23.87 -21.33 13.02
N PHE A 499 22.84 -20.53 13.20
CA PHE A 499 22.86 -19.07 13.09
C PHE A 499 22.53 -18.47 14.44
N ARG A 500 23.20 -17.38 14.81
CA ARG A 500 22.81 -16.57 15.96
C ARG A 500 22.74 -15.11 15.58
N LEU A 501 21.65 -14.48 15.97
CA LEU A 501 21.52 -13.02 15.99
C LEU A 501 21.89 -12.53 17.39
N ILE A 502 22.74 -11.52 17.46
CA ILE A 502 23.35 -11.03 18.69
C ILE A 502 23.22 -9.50 18.71
N SER A 503 22.72 -8.96 19.82
CA SER A 503 22.75 -7.54 20.12
C SER A 503 23.78 -7.28 21.22
N ASP A 504 24.61 -6.27 20.99
CA ASP A 504 25.64 -5.82 21.92
C ASP A 504 25.21 -4.48 22.53
N VAL A 505 25.17 -4.45 23.86
CA VAL A 505 24.64 -3.34 24.67
C VAL A 505 25.71 -2.34 25.13
N GLY A 506 27.00 -2.64 24.96
CA GLY A 506 28.06 -1.82 25.57
C GLY A 506 27.85 -1.61 27.09
N ASN A 507 28.42 -0.53 27.66
CA ASN A 507 28.34 -0.23 29.10
C ASN A 507 27.13 0.64 29.52
N TYR A 508 26.19 0.94 28.61
CA TYR A 508 25.11 1.88 28.89
C TYR A 508 23.83 1.53 28.12
N ILE A 509 22.79 1.10 28.84
CA ILE A 509 21.42 0.97 28.31
C ILE A 509 20.68 2.25 28.75
N PRO A 510 20.30 3.15 27.82
CA PRO A 510 19.43 4.27 28.15
C PRO A 510 18.12 3.75 28.74
N TRP A 511 17.57 4.44 29.74
CA TRP A 511 16.28 4.11 30.39
C TRP A 511 15.08 4.03 29.41
N GLU A 512 15.30 4.44 28.15
CA GLU A 512 14.35 4.50 27.03
C GLU A 512 14.71 3.54 25.87
N SER A 513 15.52 2.50 26.09
CA SER A 513 15.80 1.53 25.01
C SER A 513 14.54 0.75 24.61
N ASP A 514 14.08 0.97 23.38
CA ASP A 514 12.88 0.37 22.81
C ASP A 514 13.05 -1.08 22.33
N TYR A 515 11.96 -1.84 22.34
CA TYR A 515 11.87 -3.15 21.68
C TYR A 515 12.09 -3.00 20.17
N TRP A 516 13.01 -3.77 19.60
CA TRP A 516 13.30 -3.80 18.17
C TRP A 516 12.65 -5.01 17.49
N LYS A 517 12.33 -4.93 16.20
CA LYS A 517 11.66 -6.03 15.47
C LYS A 517 12.35 -6.29 14.15
N VAL A 518 12.68 -7.55 13.89
CA VAL A 518 13.26 -8.02 12.63
C VAL A 518 12.15 -8.60 11.76
N GLU A 519 11.96 -8.05 10.56
CA GLU A 519 10.94 -8.52 9.61
C GLU A 519 11.49 -9.65 8.73
N SER A 520 12.73 -9.52 8.26
CA SER A 520 13.33 -10.46 7.31
C SER A 520 14.83 -10.62 7.53
N MET A 521 15.30 -11.85 7.39
CA MET A 521 16.72 -12.19 7.29
C MET A 521 16.90 -13.22 6.18
N LYS A 522 17.92 -13.03 5.35
CA LYS A 522 18.21 -13.95 4.25
C LYS A 522 19.70 -14.10 4.08
N PHE A 523 20.13 -15.27 3.62
CA PHE A 523 21.47 -15.41 3.06
C PHE A 523 21.41 -15.59 1.56
N ARG A 524 22.46 -15.12 0.89
CA ARG A 524 22.75 -15.45 -0.49
C ARG A 524 24.23 -15.78 -0.60
N ALA A 525 24.58 -16.86 -1.27
CA ALA A 525 25.96 -17.29 -1.40
C ALA A 525 26.27 -17.81 -2.80
N ARG A 526 27.54 -17.67 -3.20
CA ARG A 526 28.04 -18.16 -4.49
C ARG A 526 28.81 -19.45 -4.29
N CYS A 527 28.42 -20.49 -5.01
CA CYS A 527 29.00 -21.82 -4.95
C CYS A 527 30.37 -21.86 -5.65
N VAL A 528 31.36 -22.43 -4.97
CA VAL A 528 32.69 -22.66 -5.54
C VAL A 528 32.60 -23.66 -6.69
N GLY A 529 33.32 -23.40 -7.77
CA GLY A 529 33.40 -24.27 -8.94
C GLY A 529 32.23 -24.10 -9.91
N SER A 530 30.98 -24.19 -9.43
CA SER A 530 29.79 -24.06 -10.30
C SER A 530 29.39 -22.61 -10.60
N GLY A 531 29.76 -21.66 -9.73
CA GLY A 531 29.35 -20.26 -9.82
C GLY A 531 27.86 -20.02 -9.55
N LEU A 532 27.10 -21.05 -9.16
CA LEU A 532 25.68 -20.93 -8.86
C LEU A 532 25.46 -20.01 -7.65
N TRP A 533 24.42 -19.20 -7.71
CA TRP A 533 23.93 -18.48 -6.55
C TRP A 533 22.86 -19.31 -5.85
N VAL A 534 23.04 -19.53 -4.55
CA VAL A 534 22.07 -20.18 -3.67
C VAL A 534 21.59 -19.18 -2.63
N GLU A 535 20.30 -19.26 -2.30
CA GLU A 535 19.64 -18.40 -1.33
C GLU A 535 19.12 -19.26 -0.18
N ASN A 536 19.20 -18.71 1.03
CA ASN A 536 18.57 -19.26 2.23
C ASN A 536 17.54 -18.25 2.72
N ASP A 537 16.27 -18.56 2.43
CA ASP A 537 15.11 -17.76 2.75
C ASP A 537 14.38 -18.26 4.01
N LYS A 538 15.04 -19.08 4.84
CA LYS A 538 14.42 -19.69 6.04
C LYS A 538 13.78 -18.64 6.96
N TRP A 539 14.36 -17.44 7.03
CA TRP A 539 13.86 -16.32 7.82
C TRP A 539 13.40 -15.14 6.95
N ALA A 540 13.02 -15.39 5.70
CA ALA A 540 12.52 -14.34 4.80
C ALA A 540 11.21 -13.69 5.30
N SER A 541 10.44 -14.39 6.13
CA SER A 541 9.23 -13.90 6.81
C SER A 541 9.34 -14.14 8.32
N PHE A 542 10.30 -13.48 8.95
CA PHE A 542 10.68 -13.73 10.34
C PHE A 542 9.73 -13.04 11.34
N GLY A 543 9.57 -11.72 11.24
CA GLY A 543 8.58 -10.94 11.98
C GLY A 543 8.68 -11.00 13.52
N GLN A 544 9.87 -11.22 14.10
CA GLN A 544 10.06 -11.39 15.55
C GLN A 544 10.51 -10.09 16.23
N THR A 545 9.95 -9.81 17.41
CA THR A 545 10.30 -8.67 18.27
C THR A 545 11.24 -9.12 19.40
N PHE A 546 12.28 -8.34 19.66
CA PHE A 546 13.29 -8.57 20.68
C PHE A 546 13.21 -7.52 21.80
N ASN A 547 13.46 -7.94 23.03
CA ASN A 547 13.38 -7.11 24.22
C ASN A 547 14.80 -6.72 24.71
N PRO A 548 15.16 -5.43 24.70
CA PRO A 548 16.49 -4.99 25.14
C PRO A 548 16.75 -5.22 26.64
N TRP A 549 15.72 -5.31 27.47
CA TRP A 549 15.83 -5.37 28.94
C TRP A 549 16.12 -6.76 29.52
N LYS A 550 16.22 -7.79 28.67
CA LYS A 550 16.61 -9.15 29.09
C LYS A 550 18.08 -9.49 28.82
N LEU A 551 18.90 -8.51 28.42
CA LEU A 551 20.11 -8.79 27.65
C LEU A 551 21.37 -8.14 28.24
N ASN A 552 22.09 -8.92 29.06
CA ASN A 552 23.52 -8.75 29.26
C ASN A 552 24.23 -9.78 28.34
N GLY A 553 24.48 -9.43 27.08
CA GLY A 553 25.32 -10.22 26.16
C GLY A 553 24.79 -11.63 25.81
N ILE A 554 23.47 -11.80 25.67
CA ILE A 554 22.85 -13.08 25.30
C ILE A 554 22.31 -13.01 23.88
N VAL A 555 22.61 -14.07 23.12
CA VAL A 555 22.04 -14.41 21.80
C VAL A 555 20.53 -14.14 21.77
N ASP A 556 20.10 -13.18 20.93
CA ASP A 556 18.69 -12.79 20.76
C ASP A 556 17.87 -13.88 20.09
N PHE A 557 18.45 -14.50 19.07
CA PHE A 557 17.83 -15.56 18.30
C PHE A 557 18.90 -16.57 17.91
N LYS A 558 18.54 -17.85 18.01
CA LYS A 558 19.33 -18.93 17.44
C LYS A 558 18.41 -19.92 16.77
N ASP A 559 18.88 -20.45 15.65
CA ASP A 559 18.18 -21.50 14.93
C ASP A 559 19.21 -22.30 14.12
N ALA A 560 18.87 -23.55 13.82
CA ALA A 560 19.73 -24.42 13.03
C ALA A 560 19.82 -23.91 11.60
N LEU A 561 20.98 -24.06 10.99
CA LEU A 561 21.17 -23.97 9.55
C LEU A 561 21.41 -25.38 9.02
N ALA A 562 20.79 -25.71 7.90
CA ALA A 562 21.02 -26.97 7.22
C ALA A 562 21.40 -26.71 5.76
N PRO A 563 22.23 -27.57 5.15
CA PRO A 563 22.54 -27.47 3.73
C PRO A 563 21.30 -27.38 2.85
N ARG A 564 20.25 -28.18 3.15
CA ARG A 564 18.97 -28.16 2.44
C ARG A 564 18.24 -26.80 2.40
N ASP A 565 18.60 -25.87 3.30
CA ASP A 565 18.00 -24.54 3.35
C ASP A 565 18.58 -23.61 2.26
N TRP A 566 19.67 -24.00 1.61
CA TRP A 566 20.34 -23.26 0.54
C TRP A 566 19.91 -23.78 -0.84
N ILE A 567 19.14 -22.98 -1.56
CA ILE A 567 18.49 -23.37 -2.82
C ILE A 567 18.76 -22.32 -3.90
N PRO A 568 19.11 -22.71 -5.14
CA PRO A 568 19.29 -21.76 -6.23
C PRO A 568 17.95 -21.30 -6.80
N THR A 569 17.97 -20.12 -7.43
CA THR A 569 16.83 -19.56 -8.15
C THR A 569 17.20 -19.47 -9.64
N PRO A 570 16.57 -20.27 -10.54
CA PRO A 570 15.59 -21.33 -10.27
C PRO A 570 16.23 -22.62 -9.69
N PRO A 571 15.44 -23.50 -9.02
CA PRO A 571 15.94 -24.73 -8.38
C PRO A 571 16.13 -25.91 -9.36
N CYS A 572 16.03 -25.69 -10.66
CA CYS A 572 16.25 -26.70 -11.69
C CYS A 572 16.63 -26.02 -13.01
N THR A 573 17.13 -26.78 -13.97
CA THR A 573 17.41 -26.25 -15.31
C THR A 573 16.29 -26.50 -16.31
N HIS A 574 15.40 -27.45 -16.05
CA HIS A 574 14.36 -27.87 -17.01
C HIS A 574 12.96 -27.91 -16.37
N LEU A 575 11.94 -27.61 -17.19
CA LEU A 575 10.53 -27.76 -16.83
C LEU A 575 9.93 -28.95 -17.58
N LYS A 576 9.18 -29.79 -16.87
CA LYS A 576 8.33 -30.85 -17.46
C LYS A 576 6.88 -30.43 -17.65
N MET A 577 6.49 -29.29 -17.10
CA MET A 577 5.16 -28.69 -17.26
C MET A 577 5.31 -27.18 -17.31
N LEU A 578 4.50 -26.55 -18.17
CA LEU A 578 4.29 -25.11 -18.24
C LEU A 578 2.80 -24.85 -18.39
N GLN A 579 2.24 -24.00 -17.55
CA GLN A 579 0.83 -23.63 -17.52
C GLN A 579 0.72 -22.11 -17.47
N VAL A 580 -0.28 -21.53 -18.13
CA VAL A 580 -0.66 -20.13 -17.94
C VAL A 580 -2.08 -20.06 -17.43
N THR A 581 -2.32 -19.14 -16.51
CA THR A 581 -3.64 -18.73 -16.06
C THR A 581 -3.81 -17.25 -16.33
N MET A 582 -4.93 -16.86 -16.92
CA MET A 582 -5.27 -15.46 -17.17
C MET A 582 -6.65 -15.16 -16.58
N THR A 583 -6.75 -14.05 -15.86
CA THR A 583 -8.02 -13.47 -15.39
C THR A 583 -8.30 -12.18 -16.13
N LEU A 584 -9.51 -12.04 -16.67
CA LEU A 584 -9.97 -10.80 -17.31
C LEU A 584 -10.48 -9.79 -16.28
N SER A 585 -10.30 -8.51 -16.59
CA SER A 585 -10.73 -7.39 -15.73
C SER A 585 -12.25 -7.40 -15.48
N ASP A 586 -12.68 -6.75 -14.39
CA ASP A 586 -14.08 -6.47 -14.08
C ASP A 586 -14.67 -5.26 -14.82
N LYS A 587 -13.84 -4.53 -15.58
CA LYS A 587 -14.28 -3.39 -16.40
C LYS A 587 -15.34 -3.81 -17.42
N TRP A 588 -16.27 -2.90 -17.71
CA TRP A 588 -17.27 -3.09 -18.75
C TRP A 588 -16.57 -3.33 -20.10
N TRP A 589 -17.00 -4.36 -20.83
CA TRP A 589 -16.39 -4.85 -22.08
C TRP A 589 -15.01 -5.49 -21.95
N ALA A 590 -14.53 -5.90 -20.77
CA ALA A 590 -13.22 -6.55 -20.65
C ALA A 590 -13.16 -7.94 -21.32
N GLY A 591 -14.31 -8.57 -21.55
CA GLY A 591 -14.46 -9.75 -22.40
C GLY A 591 -14.32 -9.41 -23.89
N THR A 592 -14.30 -10.43 -24.73
CA THR A 592 -14.17 -10.27 -26.19
C THR A 592 -14.90 -11.40 -26.91
N ASP A 593 -15.37 -11.15 -28.13
CA ASP A 593 -15.84 -12.16 -29.07
C ASP A 593 -14.68 -12.76 -29.90
N ASN A 594 -13.42 -12.48 -29.54
CA ASN A 594 -12.25 -13.13 -30.14
C ASN A 594 -11.88 -14.44 -29.41
N ASP A 595 -11.14 -15.29 -30.11
CA ASP A 595 -10.38 -16.38 -29.51
C ASP A 595 -9.06 -15.84 -28.93
N LEU A 596 -8.73 -16.28 -27.72
CA LEU A 596 -7.47 -15.95 -27.07
C LEU A 596 -6.55 -17.17 -27.08
N TYR A 597 -5.27 -16.95 -27.39
CA TYR A 597 -4.27 -18.00 -27.49
C TYR A 597 -3.08 -17.73 -26.58
N PHE A 598 -2.61 -18.76 -25.88
CA PHE A 598 -1.31 -18.78 -25.25
C PHE A 598 -0.24 -19.22 -26.25
N ALA A 599 0.80 -18.40 -26.41
CA ALA A 599 1.91 -18.67 -27.30
C ALA A 599 3.23 -18.74 -26.52
N VAL A 600 4.00 -19.80 -26.77
CA VAL A 600 5.31 -20.03 -26.13
C VAL A 600 6.17 -20.93 -27.03
N GLY A 601 7.43 -20.55 -27.25
CA GLY A 601 8.29 -21.23 -28.23
C GLY A 601 7.65 -21.23 -29.63
N LYS A 602 7.50 -22.41 -30.24
CA LYS A 602 6.73 -22.62 -31.48
C LYS A 602 5.27 -23.04 -31.24
N GLY A 603 4.87 -23.17 -29.98
CA GLY A 603 3.55 -23.63 -29.57
C GLY A 603 2.54 -22.49 -29.52
N ARG A 604 1.30 -22.82 -29.89
CA ARG A 604 0.14 -21.93 -29.80
C ARG A 604 -1.07 -22.77 -29.37
N PHE A 605 -1.71 -22.36 -28.29
CA PHE A 605 -2.74 -23.12 -27.58
C PHE A 605 -3.95 -22.22 -27.31
N GLN A 606 -5.15 -22.67 -27.63
CA GLN A 606 -6.35 -21.88 -27.35
C GLN A 606 -6.55 -21.81 -25.83
N LEU A 607 -6.57 -20.59 -25.31
CA LEU A 607 -6.75 -20.29 -23.88
C LEU A 607 -8.23 -20.07 -23.56
N ALA A 608 -8.94 -19.33 -24.43
CA ALA A 608 -10.36 -19.05 -24.25
C ALA A 608 -11.05 -18.82 -25.60
N HIS A 609 -12.35 -19.12 -25.64
CA HIS A 609 -13.25 -18.84 -26.76
C HIS A 609 -14.34 -17.87 -26.29
N HIS A 610 -14.43 -16.70 -26.93
CA HIS A 610 -15.36 -15.62 -26.60
C HIS A 610 -15.48 -15.32 -25.09
N PRO A 611 -14.35 -15.01 -24.43
CA PRO A 611 -14.32 -14.92 -22.99
C PRO A 611 -15.09 -13.73 -22.43
N SER A 612 -15.72 -13.93 -21.27
CA SER A 612 -16.44 -12.87 -20.56
C SER A 612 -15.59 -12.22 -19.47
N ARG A 613 -15.91 -10.97 -19.11
CA ARG A 613 -15.24 -10.24 -18.02
C ARG A 613 -15.26 -11.02 -16.70
N GLU A 614 -14.28 -10.77 -15.83
CA GLU A 614 -14.07 -11.47 -14.54
C GLU A 614 -13.82 -12.99 -14.64
N GLU A 615 -13.85 -13.59 -15.82
CA GLU A 615 -13.56 -15.02 -15.98
C GLU A 615 -12.05 -15.30 -15.94
N THR A 616 -11.73 -16.52 -15.51
CA THR A 616 -10.35 -17.01 -15.40
C THR A 616 -10.21 -18.27 -16.23
N TYR A 617 -9.16 -18.29 -17.06
CA TYR A 617 -8.87 -19.39 -17.97
C TYR A 617 -7.46 -19.91 -17.72
N THR A 618 -7.30 -21.22 -17.82
CA THR A 618 -6.03 -21.90 -17.60
C THR A 618 -5.78 -22.87 -18.74
N VAL A 619 -4.56 -22.86 -19.28
CA VAL A 619 -4.14 -23.82 -20.32
C VAL A 619 -2.72 -24.31 -20.06
N ASP A 620 -2.51 -25.60 -20.33
CA ASP A 620 -1.20 -26.23 -20.29
C ASP A 620 -0.55 -26.15 -21.67
N ALA A 621 0.74 -25.77 -21.72
CA ALA A 621 1.52 -25.88 -22.93
C ALA A 621 1.99 -27.32 -23.16
N ASP A 622 1.78 -27.81 -24.38
CA ASP A 622 2.48 -29.00 -24.87
C ASP A 622 3.94 -28.63 -25.16
N LEU A 623 4.84 -29.03 -24.26
CA LEU A 623 6.27 -28.76 -24.39
C LEU A 623 6.90 -29.45 -25.60
N GLN A 624 6.42 -30.66 -25.96
CA GLN A 624 6.91 -31.39 -27.12
C GLN A 624 6.57 -30.63 -28.41
N LYS A 625 5.35 -30.08 -28.50
CA LYS A 625 4.93 -29.24 -29.63
C LYS A 625 5.66 -27.89 -29.65
N SER A 626 5.90 -27.29 -28.48
CA SER A 626 6.45 -25.94 -28.37
C SER A 626 7.96 -25.89 -28.58
N PHE A 627 8.68 -26.88 -28.06
CA PHE A 627 10.14 -26.89 -27.98
C PHE A 627 10.79 -28.15 -28.57
N GLY A 628 10.01 -29.16 -28.96
CA GLY A 628 10.55 -30.41 -29.51
C GLY A 628 11.01 -31.41 -28.45
N ALA A 629 10.74 -31.15 -27.16
CA ALA A 629 11.14 -32.00 -26.05
C ALA A 629 10.06 -32.04 -24.96
N ARG A 630 9.97 -33.16 -24.24
CA ARG A 630 9.04 -33.32 -23.09
C ARG A 630 9.46 -32.53 -21.85
N ALA A 631 10.75 -32.16 -21.78
CA ALA A 631 11.31 -31.27 -20.78
C ALA A 631 12.11 -30.18 -21.48
N VAL A 632 11.88 -28.93 -21.10
CA VAL A 632 12.47 -27.75 -21.77
C VAL A 632 13.41 -27.01 -20.82
N PRO A 633 14.60 -26.59 -21.26
CA PRO A 633 15.44 -25.71 -20.47
C PRO A 633 14.72 -24.40 -20.12
N ILE A 634 14.75 -23.97 -18.86
CA ILE A 634 14.08 -22.71 -18.42
C ILE A 634 14.57 -21.52 -19.24
N LYS A 635 15.87 -21.48 -19.56
CA LYS A 635 16.50 -20.43 -20.38
C LYS A 635 15.92 -20.33 -21.80
N ASP A 636 15.33 -21.40 -22.32
CA ASP A 636 14.75 -21.44 -23.67
C ASP A 636 13.29 -20.95 -23.67
N VAL A 637 12.66 -20.85 -22.49
CA VAL A 637 11.35 -20.20 -22.30
C VAL A 637 11.55 -18.69 -22.26
N THR A 638 12.00 -18.11 -23.37
CA THR A 638 12.42 -16.71 -23.43
C THR A 638 11.27 -15.73 -23.54
N ARG A 639 10.22 -16.09 -24.29
CA ARG A 639 9.05 -15.24 -24.55
C ARG A 639 7.76 -16.03 -24.36
N ILE A 640 6.86 -15.44 -23.59
CA ILE A 640 5.49 -15.90 -23.38
C ILE A 640 4.55 -14.80 -23.88
N ALA A 641 3.48 -15.18 -24.59
CA ALA A 641 2.48 -14.23 -25.06
C ALA A 641 1.04 -14.74 -24.94
N ILE A 642 0.11 -13.80 -24.81
CA ILE A 642 -1.33 -14.02 -24.98
C ILE A 642 -1.78 -13.22 -26.19
N GLU A 643 -2.28 -13.91 -27.21
CA GLU A 643 -2.63 -13.36 -28.53
C GLU A 643 -4.15 -13.35 -28.72
N SER A 644 -4.68 -12.31 -29.37
CA SER A 644 -6.09 -12.22 -29.75
C SER A 644 -6.29 -12.49 -31.24
N GLN A 645 -7.30 -13.30 -31.61
CA GLN A 645 -7.66 -13.57 -33.00
C GLN A 645 -9.18 -13.72 -33.16
N GLY A 646 -9.77 -13.00 -34.11
CA GLY A 646 -11.21 -13.08 -34.41
C GLY A 646 -11.66 -11.88 -35.23
N GLY A 647 -11.15 -10.69 -34.90
CA GLY A 647 -11.41 -9.45 -35.64
C GLY A 647 -12.70 -8.75 -35.22
N HIS A 648 -13.16 -8.98 -33.98
CA HIS A 648 -14.38 -8.39 -33.45
C HIS A 648 -14.12 -7.20 -32.51
N ASP A 649 -13.47 -7.45 -31.37
CA ASP A 649 -13.24 -6.45 -30.32
C ASP A 649 -12.02 -6.76 -29.44
N LYS A 650 -11.62 -5.77 -28.63
CA LYS A 650 -10.44 -5.81 -27.76
C LYS A 650 -10.74 -6.45 -26.40
N PHE A 651 -9.75 -7.07 -25.78
CA PHE A 651 -9.88 -7.62 -24.43
C PHE A 651 -8.96 -6.92 -23.42
N LEU A 652 -9.24 -7.08 -22.13
CA LEU A 652 -8.45 -6.50 -21.05
C LEU A 652 -8.04 -7.55 -20.01
N PRO A 653 -6.80 -8.06 -20.05
CA PRO A 653 -6.29 -8.92 -18.99
C PRO A 653 -6.04 -8.11 -17.72
N GLN A 654 -6.29 -8.71 -16.57
CA GLN A 654 -6.00 -8.13 -15.25
C GLN A 654 -4.84 -8.87 -14.58
N HIS A 655 -4.85 -10.20 -14.66
CA HIS A 655 -3.87 -11.03 -13.99
C HIS A 655 -3.38 -12.14 -14.91
N ILE A 656 -2.07 -12.37 -14.94
CA ILE A 656 -1.43 -13.44 -15.69
C ILE A 656 -0.46 -14.15 -14.77
N ASP A 657 -0.72 -15.43 -14.54
CA ASP A 657 0.09 -16.32 -13.71
C ASP A 657 0.68 -17.42 -14.59
N ILE A 658 2.00 -17.55 -14.60
CA ILE A 658 2.73 -18.55 -15.36
C ILE A 658 3.35 -19.54 -14.38
N ARG A 659 2.93 -20.80 -14.47
CA ARG A 659 3.38 -21.87 -13.57
C ARG A 659 4.23 -22.88 -14.31
N GLY A 660 5.31 -23.31 -13.68
CA GLY A 660 6.20 -24.34 -14.16
C GLY A 660 6.37 -25.45 -13.13
N VAL A 661 6.67 -26.66 -13.59
CA VAL A 661 7.10 -27.75 -12.71
C VAL A 661 8.46 -28.23 -13.17
N CYS A 662 9.44 -28.23 -12.27
CA CYS A 662 10.78 -28.73 -12.54
C CYS A 662 10.75 -30.19 -13.00
N ASP A 663 11.57 -30.49 -14.00
CA ASP A 663 11.82 -31.87 -14.41
C ASP A 663 12.87 -32.49 -13.49
N GLY A 664 12.40 -33.37 -12.63
CA GLY A 664 13.21 -34.01 -11.60
C GLY A 664 12.38 -34.69 -10.52
N PRO A 665 13.07 -35.34 -9.55
CA PRO A 665 12.45 -36.17 -8.51
C PRO A 665 11.61 -35.41 -7.49
N LYS A 666 11.91 -34.14 -7.21
CA LYS A 666 11.15 -33.28 -6.28
C LYS A 666 9.98 -32.59 -6.98
N GLY A 667 10.12 -32.28 -8.26
CA GLY A 667 9.10 -31.59 -9.04
C GLY A 667 8.74 -30.22 -8.45
N TYR A 668 9.75 -29.40 -8.13
CA TYR A 668 9.54 -28.06 -7.60
C TYR A 668 8.59 -27.25 -8.49
N ARG A 669 7.63 -26.58 -7.86
CA ARG A 669 6.70 -25.69 -8.55
C ARG A 669 7.30 -24.29 -8.60
N LEU A 670 7.29 -23.71 -9.78
CA LEU A 670 7.78 -22.36 -10.05
C LEU A 670 6.63 -21.49 -10.54
N GLU A 671 6.71 -20.20 -10.28
CA GLU A 671 5.70 -19.22 -10.63
C GLU A 671 6.35 -17.93 -11.12
N ILE A 672 5.74 -17.31 -12.15
CA ILE A 672 5.91 -15.91 -12.50
C ILE A 672 4.54 -15.25 -12.46
N GLU A 673 4.31 -14.44 -11.43
CA GLU A 673 3.08 -13.68 -11.26
C GLU A 673 3.22 -12.28 -11.88
N ARG A 674 2.27 -11.90 -12.75
CA ARG A 674 2.21 -10.57 -13.38
C ARG A 674 0.79 -9.99 -13.31
N GLU A 675 0.71 -8.75 -12.85
CA GLU A 675 -0.44 -7.90 -13.16
C GLU A 675 -0.24 -7.42 -14.61
N ALA A 676 -1.26 -7.55 -15.45
CA ALA A 676 -1.17 -7.02 -16.81
C ALA A 676 -1.32 -5.50 -16.78
N ASP A 677 -0.68 -4.79 -17.72
CA ASP A 677 -0.44 -3.33 -17.68
C ASP A 677 -1.70 -2.43 -17.83
N GLU A 678 -2.89 -2.89 -17.45
CA GLU A 678 -4.20 -2.24 -17.68
C GLU A 678 -4.45 -1.79 -19.14
N ALA A 679 -3.64 -2.27 -20.08
CA ALA A 679 -3.72 -1.94 -21.49
C ALA A 679 -4.69 -2.87 -22.20
N TRP A 680 -5.63 -2.28 -22.96
CA TRP A 680 -6.52 -3.03 -23.83
C TRP A 680 -5.74 -3.61 -25.01
N ILE A 681 -5.92 -4.90 -25.27
CA ILE A 681 -5.24 -5.60 -26.36
C ILE A 681 -6.20 -5.69 -27.54
N PRO A 682 -5.89 -5.03 -28.66
CA PRO A 682 -6.75 -5.03 -29.84
C PRO A 682 -6.70 -6.36 -30.60
N ASP A 683 -7.59 -6.51 -31.56
CA ASP A 683 -7.60 -7.62 -32.52
C ASP A 683 -6.25 -7.81 -33.20
N GLY A 684 -5.76 -9.05 -33.24
CA GLY A 684 -4.43 -9.36 -33.76
C GLY A 684 -3.27 -8.87 -32.88
N GLY A 685 -3.57 -8.21 -31.76
CA GLY A 685 -2.59 -7.79 -30.76
C GLY A 685 -2.19 -8.93 -29.82
N SER A 686 -1.15 -8.67 -29.03
CA SER A 686 -0.67 -9.61 -28.02
C SER A 686 -0.13 -8.90 -26.79
N TRP A 687 -0.37 -9.48 -25.61
CA TRP A 687 0.45 -9.22 -24.42
C TRP A 687 1.66 -10.16 -24.44
N SER A 688 2.83 -9.71 -23.98
CA SER A 688 4.02 -10.56 -23.92
C SER A 688 4.95 -10.25 -22.76
N LEU A 689 5.64 -11.28 -22.28
CA LEU A 689 6.64 -11.22 -21.23
C LEU A 689 7.94 -11.90 -21.68
N ASN A 690 9.08 -11.26 -21.41
CA ASN A 690 10.39 -11.90 -21.47
C ASN A 690 10.61 -12.69 -20.17
N ALA A 691 10.48 -14.01 -20.21
CA ALA A 691 10.48 -14.89 -19.04
C ALA A 691 11.89 -15.36 -18.66
N THR A 692 12.78 -14.41 -18.34
CA THR A 692 14.17 -14.73 -17.97
C THR A 692 14.25 -15.64 -16.75
N PRO A 693 15.27 -16.52 -16.64
CA PRO A 693 15.36 -17.52 -15.55
C PRO A 693 15.23 -16.95 -14.13
N ASP A 694 15.70 -15.72 -13.90
CA ASP A 694 15.66 -15.02 -12.61
C ASP A 694 14.25 -14.55 -12.18
N LEU A 695 13.28 -14.53 -13.11
CA LEU A 695 11.89 -14.22 -12.79
C LEU A 695 11.16 -15.38 -12.12
N TRP A 696 11.61 -16.61 -12.35
CA TRP A 696 10.97 -17.80 -11.82
C TRP A 696 11.20 -17.92 -10.32
N ARG A 697 10.10 -17.91 -9.55
CA ARG A 697 10.14 -18.06 -8.09
C ARG A 697 9.58 -19.41 -7.70
N ARG A 698 10.23 -20.08 -6.76
CA ARG A 698 9.70 -21.30 -6.17
C ARG A 698 8.48 -20.97 -5.32
N ILE A 699 7.40 -21.71 -5.51
CA ILE A 699 6.22 -21.68 -4.64
C ILE A 699 6.16 -22.95 -3.80
N LEU A 700 5.72 -22.80 -2.55
CA LEU A 700 5.64 -23.88 -1.56
C LEU A 700 4.28 -24.58 -1.58
#